data_AF-B9FP50-F1
#
_entry.id   AF-B9FP50-F1
#
_cell.length_a   1.000
_cell.length_b   1.000
_cell.length_c   1.000
_cell.angle_alpha   90.00
_cell.angle_beta   90.00
_cell.angle_gamma   90.00
#
_symmetry.space_group_name_H-M   'P 1'
#
loop_
_entity.id
_entity.type
_entity.pdbx_description
1 polymer ?
#
loop_
_entity_poly.entity_id
_entity_poly.type
_entity_poly.pdbx_seq_one_letter_code
_entity_poly.pdbx_strand_id
1 'polypeptide(L)'
;MNVERLVPRGAGGGGGRFRYERMPARGPADDREGEEEEEEAAVPERRPEVLAASASFRLSEAARVFEELPRASIVAVSRPRRRGHHPDAAVVHHRGALQAAFATTCVLTYNLVELLCPFIFIFRWRLYKKASQVLYLHFALKRREFLEEFHEKQEQVKEWLQNLGIGEHMPVGHDEDEADDVNVPAQAEENSIRHRNVPSSAVLPVIRPALGRQHSVSDRAKVAMQEYLNHFLGNLDIVNSPEVCKFLEVSCLSFLPEYGPKLKEDYVSVGHLPKIQKDHKENCCSCGLFSCCKSSWQKVWVVLKPGFLALLKDPFDPKLLDVLIFDALPHMDISGEGQISLAKEIKERNPLHFGLQVSSGGQTLKLRTRSSSKVKDWVSAINAARQTPEGWCYPHRFGSFAPPRGLMPDGSMVQWFIDGEAAFQAIASSIEQAKSEIFITGWWLCPELFLRRPFQHHGSSRLDALLEARAKQGVQIYILLYKEVALALKINSLYSKQKLLNIHENVKVLRYPDHFSSGVYLWSHHEKIVIVDNQVCYLGGLDLCFGRYDNSAHKLSDVPPVIWPGKDYYNPRESEPNSWEDTMKDELDRTKYPRMPWHDVQCALYGPPCRDVARHFVQRWNYAKRNKAPNEQGIPLLMPHHHMVIPHYKGIGQEINSEADGKQNHDKDCDVKKPVSVDSRESCQDIPLLLPQELEPPALPNGDLRVNDLDANHSDHLHKTSFNQPLLNRKAKLDSSRQDLPMRGFVDNISSLESSSIRHFDSSKEEKYHMDKNWWEMQERGDQVASVLDIGQVGPRATCHCQVIRSVGQWSAGTTQIEGSIHNAYFSLIEKAEHFVYIENQFFISGLSGDETIKNRVLEALYRRILRAEREKKRFKAIIIIPLLPGFQGGIDDGGAASVRAIMHWQYRTICRGPNSILQNLYDVIGPKAHDYISFYGLRAHGRLCEGGPLVTNQIYVHSKLMIIDDRITLIGSANINDRSLLGSRDSEIAVVIEDKEVVSSKMNGKPWEAGKFSLSLRLSLWAEHLGLHRGEVSHIMDPIDDSTFKNIWMATAKTNTMIYQDVFSCVPNDLIHSRAQFRQSFAHCRDKIGHNTIDLGVAQEKLETYQDGDLKGTDPIERLQMIKGHLVSFPLDFMSQEDLRPYFSESEYYTSPQVFH
;
A
#
# COMPACT_ATOMS: atom_id res chain seq x y z
N MET A 1 14.15 -18.03 42.01
CA MET A 1 15.39 -18.64 42.56
C MET A 1 16.56 -17.98 41.82
N ASN A 2 17.61 -17.45 42.43
CA ASN A 2 18.01 -17.43 43.86
C ASN A 2 18.07 -16.00 44.44
N VAL A 3 18.24 -15.90 45.76
CA VAL A 3 18.38 -14.64 46.51
C VAL A 3 19.47 -14.79 47.57
N GLU A 4 20.46 -13.90 47.57
CA GLU A 4 21.36 -13.59 48.70
C GLU A 4 21.86 -12.14 48.44
N ARG A 5 21.47 -11.11 49.19
CA ARG A 5 21.71 -10.79 50.63
C ARG A 5 23.19 -10.75 51.01
N LEU A 6 23.72 -9.55 51.24
CA LEU A 6 24.25 -9.13 52.55
C LEU A 6 24.54 -7.61 52.61
N VAL A 7 24.42 -7.04 53.82
CA VAL A 7 24.62 -5.62 54.17
C VAL A 7 25.10 -5.60 55.64
N PRO A 8 26.22 -4.93 55.98
CA PRO A 8 26.09 -3.73 56.84
C PRO A 8 27.15 -2.61 56.68
N ARG A 9 26.73 -1.42 57.15
CA ARG A 9 27.46 -0.32 57.86
C ARG A 9 28.96 -0.51 58.13
N GLY A 10 29.82 0.51 58.10
CA GLY A 10 29.67 1.98 57.99
C GLY A 10 31.05 2.65 58.31
N ALA A 11 31.24 3.97 58.44
CA ALA A 11 30.41 5.18 58.33
C ALA A 11 31.28 6.30 57.68
N GLY A 12 31.22 7.63 57.92
CA GLY A 12 30.43 8.50 58.79
C GLY A 12 30.94 9.97 58.70
N GLY A 13 30.14 10.95 59.13
CA GLY A 13 30.47 12.40 59.07
C GLY A 13 29.24 13.24 58.70
N GLY A 14 28.99 14.38 59.37
CA GLY A 14 27.72 15.09 59.22
C GLY A 14 27.76 16.60 59.45
N GLY A 15 26.64 17.27 59.13
CA GLY A 15 26.38 18.71 59.30
C GLY A 15 24.85 18.99 59.33
N GLY A 16 24.44 20.14 59.90
CA GLY A 16 23.03 20.51 60.12
C GLY A 16 22.21 20.75 58.83
N ARG A 17 20.87 20.60 58.78
CA ARG A 17 19.79 21.25 59.59
C ARG A 17 19.74 22.78 59.41
N PHE A 18 18.58 23.48 59.24
CA PHE A 18 17.23 23.12 58.76
C PHE A 18 16.35 24.41 58.67
N ARG A 19 15.33 24.44 57.77
CA ARG A 19 13.99 25.11 57.89
C ARG A 19 13.76 26.65 57.74
N TYR A 20 12.88 26.96 56.76
CA TYR A 20 11.61 27.73 56.84
C TYR A 20 11.44 29.26 56.55
N GLU A 21 10.73 29.52 55.43
CA GLU A 21 9.42 30.23 55.29
C GLU A 21 9.26 31.77 55.12
N ARG A 22 8.25 32.13 54.29
CA ARG A 22 7.44 33.38 54.12
C ARG A 22 7.92 34.55 53.22
N MET A 23 7.17 34.73 52.12
CA MET A 23 6.27 35.86 51.77
C MET A 23 6.57 37.30 52.28
N PRO A 24 6.31 38.32 51.43
CA PRO A 24 5.00 39.00 51.48
C PRO A 24 4.43 39.45 50.11
N ALA A 25 3.24 40.08 50.12
CA ALA A 25 2.59 40.73 48.98
C ALA A 25 1.69 41.92 49.41
N ARG A 26 1.52 42.95 48.57
CA ARG A 26 0.40 43.94 48.54
C ARG A 26 0.52 44.94 47.37
N GLY A 27 -0.62 45.44 46.86
CA GLY A 27 -0.76 46.58 45.91
C GLY A 27 -0.76 47.95 46.61
N PRO A 28 -1.15 49.08 45.96
CA PRO A 28 -2.36 49.28 45.11
C PRO A 28 -2.05 49.56 43.60
N ALA A 29 -2.96 49.64 42.61
CA ALA A 29 -4.34 50.22 42.47
C ALA A 29 -4.32 51.76 42.22
N ASP A 30 -5.04 52.41 41.28
CA ASP A 30 -6.00 52.06 40.17
C ASP A 30 -5.82 53.10 39.00
N ASP A 31 -6.58 53.27 37.89
CA ASP A 31 -7.83 52.66 37.36
C ASP A 31 -7.89 52.57 35.79
N ARG A 32 -8.17 53.65 35.01
CA ARG A 32 -8.86 53.57 33.67
C ARG A 32 -8.53 54.63 32.58
N GLU A 33 -9.19 54.46 31.42
CA GLU A 33 -9.31 55.31 30.20
C GLU A 33 -8.16 55.18 29.17
N GLY A 34 -8.38 55.33 27.84
CA GLY A 34 -9.64 55.45 27.07
C GLY A 34 -9.45 56.02 25.64
N GLU A 35 -10.23 55.49 24.68
CA GLU A 35 -10.57 56.08 23.36
C GLU A 35 -9.46 56.23 22.27
N GLU A 36 -9.83 56.83 21.12
CA GLU A 36 -9.32 56.52 19.75
C GLU A 36 -8.82 57.79 18.97
N GLU A 37 -8.74 57.71 17.62
CA GLU A 37 -8.50 58.81 16.64
C GLU A 37 -7.09 59.48 16.61
N GLU A 38 -6.76 60.32 15.62
CA GLU A 38 -6.52 60.03 14.19
C GLU A 38 -5.57 61.11 13.57
N GLU A 39 -5.18 60.94 12.30
CA GLU A 39 -4.62 61.91 11.31
C GLU A 39 -3.38 62.86 11.54
N GLU A 40 -2.48 62.78 10.55
CA GLU A 40 -1.79 63.86 9.78
C GLU A 40 -0.62 64.77 10.29
N ALA A 41 0.28 65.02 9.31
CA ALA A 41 1.04 66.26 8.98
C ALA A 41 2.53 66.52 9.41
N ALA A 42 3.37 66.60 8.37
CA ALA A 42 4.46 67.59 8.12
C ALA A 42 5.77 67.68 8.97
N VAL A 43 6.81 66.91 8.58
CA VAL A 43 8.04 67.35 7.82
C VAL A 43 8.41 68.87 7.89
N PRO A 44 9.69 69.34 8.06
CA PRO A 44 11.02 68.73 7.78
C PRO A 44 12.07 68.95 8.95
N GLU A 45 13.42 69.04 8.87
CA GLU A 45 14.52 68.91 7.87
C GLU A 45 15.91 68.60 8.55
N ARG A 46 17.00 68.49 7.76
CA ARG A 46 18.47 68.61 8.07
C ARG A 46 19.20 67.70 9.10
N ARG A 47 19.90 66.70 8.53
CA ARG A 47 21.39 66.60 8.35
C ARG A 47 22.35 67.06 9.49
N PRO A 48 23.50 66.36 9.71
CA PRO A 48 24.43 65.95 8.63
C PRO A 48 25.09 64.55 8.72
N GLU A 49 25.68 64.14 7.60
CA GLU A 49 26.57 62.99 7.46
C GLU A 49 28.06 63.44 7.48
N VAL A 50 28.98 62.55 7.85
CA VAL A 50 30.42 62.69 7.60
C VAL A 50 30.96 61.40 6.97
N LEU A 51 31.83 61.55 5.97
CA LEU A 51 32.33 60.47 5.11
C LEU A 51 33.51 59.70 5.73
N ALA A 52 33.55 58.39 5.48
CA ALA A 52 34.78 57.61 5.38
C ALA A 52 34.59 56.56 4.27
N ALA A 53 35.56 56.43 3.35
CA ALA A 53 35.43 55.62 2.15
C ALA A 53 36.34 54.37 2.18
N SER A 54 35.87 53.28 1.58
CA SER A 54 36.71 52.18 1.10
C SER A 54 36.19 51.67 -0.24
N ALA A 55 37.10 51.25 -1.12
CA ALA A 55 36.79 51.09 -2.54
C ALA A 55 36.22 49.70 -2.88
N SER A 56 35.16 49.67 -3.68
CA SER A 56 34.71 48.47 -4.39
C SER A 56 35.02 48.60 -5.88
N PHE A 57 35.52 47.52 -6.48
CA PHE A 57 35.75 47.46 -7.93
C PHE A 57 34.41 47.57 -8.67
N ARG A 58 34.25 48.60 -9.50
CA ARG A 58 33.10 48.70 -10.40
C ARG A 58 33.19 47.65 -11.51
N LEU A 59 32.28 46.69 -11.50
CA LEU A 59 31.97 45.92 -12.71
C LEU A 59 31.41 46.85 -13.79
N SER A 60 31.70 46.52 -15.05
CA SER A 60 31.32 47.34 -16.21
C SER A 60 29.80 47.55 -16.31
N GLU A 61 29.42 48.75 -16.76
CA GLU A 61 28.03 49.19 -16.97
C GLU A 61 27.25 48.26 -17.92
N ALA A 62 27.97 47.60 -18.85
CA ALA A 62 27.43 46.56 -19.73
C ALA A 62 26.81 45.36 -19.00
N ALA A 63 27.14 45.12 -17.73
CA ALA A 63 26.58 44.01 -16.95
C ALA A 63 25.12 44.23 -16.51
N ARG A 64 24.66 45.49 -16.41
CA ARG A 64 23.27 45.79 -15.96
C ARG A 64 22.21 45.47 -16.99
N VAL A 65 22.53 45.64 -18.28
CA VAL A 65 21.61 45.46 -19.41
C VAL A 65 20.95 44.07 -19.42
N PHE A 66 21.62 43.04 -18.90
CA PHE A 66 21.10 41.66 -18.85
C PHE A 66 20.24 41.34 -17.61
N GLU A 67 20.24 42.19 -16.58
CA GLU A 67 19.32 42.09 -15.42
C GLU A 67 18.00 42.87 -15.68
N GLU A 68 18.05 43.93 -16.49
CA GLU A 68 16.92 44.85 -16.75
C GLU A 68 15.94 44.37 -17.85
N LEU A 69 16.14 43.18 -18.43
CA LEU A 69 15.29 42.63 -19.49
C LEU A 69 14.00 41.95 -18.94
N PRO A 70 12.86 41.96 -19.68
CA PRO A 70 11.52 41.77 -19.10
C PRO A 70 11.08 40.30 -18.79
N ARG A 71 10.15 40.10 -17.82
CA ARG A 71 9.52 38.80 -17.41
C ARG A 71 8.30 38.42 -18.29
N ALA A 72 7.45 37.41 -17.99
CA ALA A 72 6.44 36.85 -18.93
C ALA A 72 4.95 36.71 -18.46
N SER A 73 3.96 37.06 -19.33
CA SER A 73 2.53 36.60 -19.28
C SER A 73 1.61 37.25 -20.36
N ILE A 74 0.84 36.44 -21.11
CA ILE A 74 -0.27 36.81 -22.04
C ILE A 74 -1.34 35.70 -22.05
N VAL A 75 -2.58 36.05 -22.40
CA VAL A 75 -3.79 35.19 -22.45
C VAL A 75 -4.22 34.90 -23.90
N ALA A 76 -4.73 33.68 -24.13
CA ALA A 76 -5.52 33.14 -25.27
C ALA A 76 -5.42 33.77 -26.68
N VAL A 77 -5.18 32.92 -27.68
CA VAL A 77 -5.49 33.16 -29.10
C VAL A 77 -6.25 31.95 -29.68
N SER A 78 -7.18 32.20 -30.60
CA SER A 78 -8.05 31.23 -31.29
C SER A 78 -7.58 30.95 -32.74
N ARG A 79 -8.11 29.87 -33.35
CA ARG A 79 -7.72 29.45 -34.73
C ARG A 79 -8.11 30.50 -35.79
N PRO A 80 -7.27 30.78 -36.79
CA PRO A 80 -7.74 31.37 -38.05
C PRO A 80 -8.59 30.35 -38.81
N ARG A 81 -9.82 30.72 -39.22
CA ARG A 81 -10.62 29.91 -40.15
C ARG A 81 -10.01 29.99 -41.57
N ARG A 82 -10.08 28.89 -42.33
CA ARG A 82 -9.77 28.89 -43.77
C ARG A 82 -10.67 29.89 -44.51
N ARG A 83 -10.17 30.50 -45.60
CA ARG A 83 -10.96 31.38 -46.48
C ARG A 83 -12.14 30.62 -47.08
N GLY A 84 -13.35 31.13 -46.83
CA GLY A 84 -14.58 30.87 -47.59
C GLY A 84 -15.30 32.20 -47.80
N HIS A 85 -15.98 32.39 -48.93
CA HIS A 85 -16.62 33.66 -49.27
C HIS A 85 -18.04 33.75 -48.70
N HIS A 86 -18.29 34.69 -47.78
CA HIS A 86 -19.32 35.75 -47.87
C HIS A 86 -19.29 36.63 -46.59
N PRO A 87 -19.76 37.89 -46.63
CA PRO A 87 -19.85 38.76 -45.45
C PRO A 87 -21.24 38.70 -44.78
N ASP A 88 -21.31 38.93 -43.46
CA ASP A 88 -22.10 40.03 -42.86
C ASP A 88 -22.05 40.08 -41.32
N ALA A 89 -22.63 41.16 -40.77
CA ALA A 89 -23.15 41.33 -39.40
C ALA A 89 -22.19 41.41 -38.16
N ALA A 90 -21.87 42.67 -37.82
CA ALA A 90 -22.05 43.30 -36.50
C ALA A 90 -21.26 42.84 -35.23
N VAL A 91 -20.84 43.84 -34.45
CA VAL A 91 -20.24 43.72 -33.10
C VAL A 91 -21.18 44.37 -32.08
N VAL A 92 -21.35 43.74 -30.91
CA VAL A 92 -21.97 44.37 -29.72
C VAL A 92 -21.11 44.06 -28.49
N HIS A 93 -20.89 45.07 -27.64
CA HIS A 93 -20.18 44.97 -26.37
C HIS A 93 -21.10 44.57 -25.22
N HIS A 94 -20.53 43.97 -24.16
CA HIS A 94 -20.76 44.55 -22.82
C HIS A 94 -19.53 44.44 -21.90
N ARG A 95 -19.46 45.33 -20.90
CA ARG A 95 -18.39 45.43 -19.89
C ARG A 95 -18.90 44.99 -18.51
N GLY A 96 -17.96 44.53 -17.67
CA GLY A 96 -18.15 44.39 -16.22
C GLY A 96 -17.08 43.51 -15.56
N ALA A 97 -16.34 43.90 -14.53
CA ALA A 97 -15.52 45.10 -14.31
C ALA A 97 -14.85 44.97 -12.91
N LEU A 98 -13.52 44.97 -12.82
CA LEU A 98 -12.79 45.18 -11.55
C LEU A 98 -11.32 45.51 -11.83
N GLN A 99 -10.86 46.69 -11.41
CA GLN A 99 -9.50 47.19 -11.66
C GLN A 99 -9.11 48.29 -10.66
N ALA A 100 -8.16 48.00 -9.76
CA ALA A 100 -7.28 48.93 -9.04
C ALA A 100 -6.24 48.08 -8.25
N ALA A 101 -4.97 48.44 -8.08
CA ALA A 101 -4.16 49.51 -8.70
C ALA A 101 -2.73 48.99 -9.00
N PHE A 102 -1.91 49.77 -9.71
CA PHE A 102 -0.62 49.32 -10.28
C PHE A 102 0.62 49.89 -9.57
N ALA A 103 1.72 49.11 -9.60
CA ALA A 103 3.08 49.64 -9.53
C ALA A 103 3.98 48.92 -10.57
N THR A 104 4.48 49.69 -11.53
CA THR A 104 5.30 49.33 -12.72
C THR A 104 6.30 48.16 -12.62
N THR A 105 6.16 47.15 -13.50
CA THR A 105 7.29 46.52 -14.23
C THR A 105 6.79 45.88 -15.55
N CYS A 106 7.56 45.96 -16.65
CA CYS A 106 7.16 45.48 -17.98
C CYS A 106 7.58 44.01 -18.29
N VAL A 107 6.92 43.40 -19.29
CA VAL A 107 6.80 41.93 -19.50
C VAL A 107 6.70 41.52 -21.01
N LEU A 108 6.95 40.23 -21.36
CA LEU A 108 7.40 39.62 -22.65
C LEU A 108 6.95 38.12 -22.71
N THR A 109 6.16 37.67 -23.70
CA THR A 109 5.56 36.29 -23.62
C THR A 109 5.47 35.49 -24.93
N TYR A 110 5.61 34.17 -24.78
CA TYR A 110 5.52 33.16 -25.84
C TYR A 110 4.12 32.53 -26.08
N ASN A 111 3.83 32.19 -27.35
CA ASN A 111 2.86 31.17 -27.77
C ASN A 111 3.62 30.10 -28.60
N LEU A 112 3.64 28.84 -28.16
CA LEU A 112 4.04 27.73 -29.04
C LEU A 112 2.92 27.45 -30.04
N VAL A 113 3.29 27.20 -31.30
CA VAL A 113 2.38 26.80 -32.39
C VAL A 113 2.85 25.45 -32.90
N GLU A 114 1.94 24.48 -32.86
CA GLU A 114 1.95 23.21 -33.61
C GLU A 114 3.30 22.43 -33.66
N LEU A 115 3.58 21.70 -32.57
CA LEU A 115 4.21 20.38 -32.72
C LEU A 115 3.19 19.45 -33.41
N LEU A 116 3.38 19.17 -34.69
CA LEU A 116 2.53 18.27 -35.47
C LEU A 116 2.86 16.81 -35.19
N CYS A 117 2.45 16.32 -34.02
CA CYS A 117 2.19 14.89 -33.85
C CYS A 117 0.76 14.61 -34.35
N PRO A 118 0.52 13.63 -35.26
CA PRO A 118 -0.83 13.36 -35.81
C PRO A 118 -1.86 12.99 -34.74
N PHE A 119 -1.39 12.44 -33.61
CA PHE A 119 -2.16 12.12 -32.42
C PHE A 119 -1.41 12.63 -31.18
N ILE A 120 -2.09 12.83 -30.03
CA ILE A 120 -1.52 13.31 -28.74
C ILE A 120 -1.34 14.85 -28.60
N PHE A 121 -2.32 15.44 -27.93
CA PHE A 121 -2.38 16.68 -27.10
C PHE A 121 -1.48 17.91 -27.36
N ILE A 122 -2.15 19.05 -27.58
CA ILE A 122 -1.59 20.40 -27.53
C ILE A 122 -1.37 20.85 -26.07
N PHE A 123 -0.14 20.76 -25.57
CA PHE A 123 0.22 21.30 -24.26
C PHE A 123 0.50 22.81 -24.31
N ARG A 124 -0.13 23.61 -23.43
CA ARG A 124 0.10 25.06 -23.28
C ARG A 124 0.97 25.37 -22.06
N TRP A 125 2.26 25.63 -22.27
CA TRP A 125 3.22 26.00 -21.23
C TRP A 125 3.54 27.50 -21.25
N ARG A 126 3.90 28.07 -20.08
CA ARG A 126 4.48 29.42 -19.97
C ARG A 126 5.90 29.32 -19.42
N LEU A 127 6.89 29.67 -20.24
CA LEU A 127 8.31 29.61 -19.88
C LEU A 127 8.78 30.95 -19.29
N TYR A 128 9.36 30.92 -18.09
CA TYR A 128 9.88 32.11 -17.38
C TYR A 128 11.40 32.01 -17.26
N LYS A 129 12.16 32.76 -18.07
CA LYS A 129 13.64 32.75 -18.07
C LYS A 129 14.19 34.16 -18.25
N LYS A 130 15.32 34.46 -17.60
CA LYS A 130 16.11 35.68 -17.84
C LYS A 130 16.83 35.59 -19.18
N ALA A 131 17.06 36.75 -19.82
CA ALA A 131 17.90 36.91 -21.00
C ALA A 131 19.26 36.20 -20.89
N SER A 132 19.92 36.32 -19.73
CA SER A 132 21.20 35.66 -19.43
C SER A 132 21.13 34.13 -19.44
N GLN A 133 19.98 33.51 -19.17
CA GLN A 133 19.78 32.06 -19.28
C GLN A 133 19.63 31.61 -20.74
N VAL A 134 18.98 32.44 -21.57
CA VAL A 134 18.82 32.19 -23.02
C VAL A 134 20.16 32.31 -23.75
N LEU A 135 21.00 33.28 -23.36
CA LEU A 135 22.37 33.41 -23.85
C LEU A 135 23.27 32.27 -23.34
N TYR A 136 23.12 31.84 -22.08
CA TYR A 136 23.84 30.67 -21.57
C TYR A 136 23.51 29.38 -22.35
N LEU A 137 22.24 29.19 -22.75
CA LEU A 137 21.84 28.08 -23.61
C LEU A 137 22.57 28.10 -24.96
N HIS A 138 22.73 29.27 -25.59
CA HIS A 138 23.51 29.40 -26.82
C HIS A 138 24.95 28.89 -26.66
N PHE A 139 25.63 29.36 -25.62
CA PHE A 139 27.03 28.98 -25.36
C PHE A 139 27.17 27.51 -24.96
N ALA A 140 26.15 26.92 -24.31
CA ALA A 140 26.12 25.49 -24.03
C ALA A 140 26.00 24.66 -25.32
N LEU A 141 25.08 25.01 -26.21
CA LEU A 141 24.87 24.33 -27.49
C LEU A 141 26.06 24.51 -28.45
N LYS A 142 26.59 25.73 -28.60
CA LYS A 142 27.80 25.98 -29.41
C LYS A 142 29.04 25.25 -28.86
N ARG A 143 29.12 25.03 -27.54
CA ARG A 143 30.17 24.20 -26.94
C ARG A 143 29.95 22.71 -27.23
N ARG A 144 28.70 22.23 -27.23
CA ARG A 144 28.36 20.85 -27.58
C ARG A 144 28.72 20.56 -29.05
N GLU A 145 28.25 21.40 -29.97
CA GLU A 145 28.55 21.36 -31.41
C GLU A 145 30.06 21.24 -31.68
N PHE A 146 30.88 22.06 -31.02
CA PHE A 146 32.34 22.00 -31.13
C PHE A 146 32.96 20.70 -30.54
N LEU A 147 32.34 20.11 -29.51
CA LEU A 147 32.80 18.84 -28.94
C LEU A 147 32.40 17.64 -29.81
N GLU A 148 31.21 17.68 -30.41
CA GLU A 148 30.75 16.68 -31.38
C GLU A 148 31.63 16.72 -32.65
N GLU A 149 31.85 17.91 -33.23
CA GLU A 149 32.77 18.12 -34.36
C GLU A 149 34.21 17.63 -34.04
N PHE A 150 34.67 17.81 -32.79
CA PHE A 150 35.97 17.30 -32.36
C PHE A 150 35.99 15.78 -32.20
N HIS A 151 34.92 15.17 -31.67
CA HIS A 151 34.80 13.72 -31.55
C HIS A 151 34.69 13.02 -32.92
N GLU A 152 33.87 13.55 -33.82
CA GLU A 152 33.79 13.08 -35.22
C GLU A 152 35.17 13.14 -35.90
N LYS A 153 35.93 14.24 -35.70
CA LYS A 153 37.29 14.35 -36.23
C LYS A 153 38.30 13.44 -35.54
N GLN A 154 38.10 13.05 -34.28
CA GLN A 154 38.94 12.04 -33.61
C GLN A 154 38.64 10.63 -34.16
N GLU A 155 37.38 10.29 -34.38
CA GLU A 155 36.99 9.00 -34.96
C GLU A 155 37.38 8.91 -36.44
N GLN A 156 37.18 9.95 -37.25
CA GLN A 156 37.70 10.01 -38.63
C GLN A 156 39.23 9.87 -38.70
N VAL A 157 39.98 10.47 -37.76
CA VAL A 157 41.44 10.29 -37.66
C VAL A 157 41.81 8.87 -37.22
N LYS A 158 40.99 8.22 -36.39
CA LYS A 158 41.18 6.85 -35.90
C LYS A 158 40.87 5.82 -36.99
N GLU A 159 39.80 5.98 -37.75
CA GLU A 159 39.52 5.22 -38.98
C GLU A 159 40.61 5.44 -40.03
N TRP A 160 41.07 6.68 -40.23
CA TRP A 160 42.16 7.00 -41.15
C TRP A 160 43.50 6.35 -40.74
N LEU A 161 43.81 6.28 -39.44
CA LEU A 161 44.97 5.55 -38.92
C LEU A 161 44.84 4.03 -39.08
N GLN A 162 43.63 3.47 -38.89
CA GLN A 162 43.33 2.06 -39.13
C GLN A 162 43.47 1.71 -40.63
N ASN A 163 42.90 2.53 -41.52
CA ASN A 163 43.00 2.40 -42.97
C ASN A 163 44.42 2.63 -43.52
N LEU A 164 45.33 3.20 -42.71
CA LEU A 164 46.77 3.31 -43.01
C LEU A 164 47.62 2.23 -42.31
N GLY A 165 47.00 1.27 -41.60
CA GLY A 165 47.71 0.17 -40.93
C GLY A 165 48.52 0.59 -39.69
N ILE A 166 48.23 1.76 -39.09
CA ILE A 166 48.93 2.27 -37.90
C ILE A 166 48.02 2.12 -36.68
N GLY A 167 47.79 0.86 -36.29
CA GLY A 167 47.07 0.44 -35.08
C GLY A 167 47.28 -1.04 -34.82
N GLU A 168 47.26 -1.47 -33.55
CA GLU A 168 47.53 -2.86 -33.18
C GLU A 168 46.38 -3.79 -33.59
N HIS A 169 46.59 -4.60 -34.63
CA HIS A 169 45.76 -5.77 -34.91
C HIS A 169 46.23 -6.96 -34.04
N MET A 170 45.31 -7.50 -33.24
CA MET A 170 45.40 -8.90 -32.78
C MET A 170 44.68 -9.81 -33.81
N PRO A 171 45.26 -10.96 -34.20
CA PRO A 171 44.82 -11.68 -35.39
C PRO A 171 43.77 -12.77 -35.15
N VAL A 172 42.87 -12.92 -36.13
CA VAL A 172 42.17 -14.17 -36.49
C VAL A 172 42.22 -14.26 -38.03
N GLY A 173 42.36 -15.46 -38.60
CA GLY A 173 42.66 -15.68 -40.02
C GLY A 173 41.47 -15.68 -40.99
N HIS A 174 41.82 -15.73 -42.27
CA HIS A 174 40.95 -15.98 -43.44
C HIS A 174 40.50 -17.47 -43.49
N ASP A 175 39.74 -18.00 -44.47
CA ASP A 175 39.36 -17.62 -45.85
C ASP A 175 37.87 -18.03 -46.12
N GLU A 176 37.15 -17.76 -47.23
CA GLU A 176 37.43 -17.16 -48.55
C GLU A 176 36.12 -16.50 -49.14
N ASP A 177 35.87 -16.56 -50.46
CA ASP A 177 34.60 -16.45 -51.23
C ASP A 177 33.73 -15.16 -51.29
N GLU A 178 34.15 -14.26 -52.17
CA GLU A 178 33.45 -13.62 -53.33
C GLU A 178 32.18 -12.70 -53.27
N ALA A 179 32.23 -11.73 -54.21
CA ALA A 179 31.14 -11.12 -55.02
C ALA A 179 30.47 -9.77 -54.62
N ASP A 180 31.13 -8.69 -55.07
CA ASP A 180 30.61 -7.53 -55.84
C ASP A 180 29.48 -6.59 -55.34
N ASP A 181 29.87 -5.30 -55.27
CA ASP A 181 29.14 -4.06 -55.60
C ASP A 181 27.66 -3.85 -55.20
N VAL A 182 27.42 -2.79 -54.39
CA VAL A 182 27.12 -1.45 -54.94
C VAL A 182 27.68 -0.36 -54.02
N ASN A 183 28.48 0.56 -54.58
CA ASN A 183 28.82 1.83 -53.93
C ASN A 183 27.58 2.76 -53.82
N VAL A 184 27.14 3.08 -52.60
CA VAL A 184 26.18 4.16 -52.33
C VAL A 184 26.91 5.31 -51.61
N PRO A 185 26.89 6.56 -52.12
CA PRO A 185 27.67 7.65 -51.52
C PRO A 185 27.23 8.04 -50.11
N ALA A 186 28.20 8.36 -49.24
CA ALA A 186 27.99 8.89 -47.88
C ALA A 186 27.49 10.35 -47.85
N GLN A 187 26.41 10.66 -48.58
CA GLN A 187 25.78 11.99 -48.64
C GLN A 187 24.61 12.17 -47.64
N ALA A 188 24.30 11.15 -46.85
CA ALA A 188 23.24 11.20 -45.85
C ALA A 188 23.62 12.06 -44.61
N GLU A 189 24.88 11.99 -44.16
CA GLU A 189 25.27 12.49 -42.84
C GLU A 189 25.51 14.01 -42.77
N GLU A 190 26.09 14.64 -43.82
CA GLU A 190 26.29 16.10 -43.86
C GLU A 190 24.98 16.90 -43.66
N ASN A 191 23.83 16.34 -44.07
CA ASN A 191 22.54 16.98 -43.90
C ASN A 191 22.03 16.92 -42.44
N SER A 192 22.37 15.87 -41.69
CA SER A 192 22.02 15.72 -40.27
C SER A 192 22.56 16.88 -39.43
N ILE A 193 23.84 17.23 -39.63
CA ILE A 193 24.55 18.27 -38.88
C ILE A 193 23.88 19.65 -39.08
N ARG A 194 23.42 19.95 -40.31
CA ARG A 194 22.75 21.23 -40.62
C ARG A 194 21.41 21.38 -39.90
N HIS A 195 20.71 20.27 -39.61
CA HIS A 195 19.44 20.31 -38.88
C HIS A 195 19.59 20.47 -37.37
N ARG A 196 20.81 20.43 -36.80
CA ARG A 196 21.04 20.48 -35.34
C ARG A 196 21.57 21.83 -34.82
N ASN A 197 21.72 22.82 -35.69
CA ASN A 197 22.42 24.08 -35.42
C ASN A 197 21.45 25.27 -35.31
N VAL A 198 21.58 26.12 -34.28
CA VAL A 198 20.94 27.45 -34.26
C VAL A 198 21.96 28.51 -34.68
N PRO A 199 21.77 29.20 -35.83
CA PRO A 199 22.72 30.16 -36.35
C PRO A 199 23.03 31.31 -35.38
N SER A 200 24.31 31.64 -35.22
CA SER A 200 24.74 32.77 -34.37
C SER A 200 24.20 34.13 -34.85
N SER A 201 23.75 34.22 -36.10
CA SER A 201 23.03 35.38 -36.64
C SER A 201 21.68 35.64 -35.95
N ALA A 202 20.99 34.60 -35.47
CA ALA A 202 19.73 34.73 -34.75
C ALA A 202 19.91 35.33 -33.33
N VAL A 203 21.15 35.31 -32.79
CA VAL A 203 21.51 35.95 -31.51
C VAL A 203 21.83 37.44 -31.67
N LEU A 204 22.20 37.90 -32.87
CA LEU A 204 22.63 39.29 -33.10
C LEU A 204 21.57 40.33 -32.68
N PRO A 205 20.26 40.14 -32.94
CA PRO A 205 19.22 41.07 -32.49
C PRO A 205 19.05 41.12 -30.95
N VAL A 206 19.47 40.07 -30.24
CA VAL A 206 19.48 40.02 -28.77
C VAL A 206 20.72 40.71 -28.19
N ILE A 207 21.88 40.53 -28.83
CA ILE A 207 23.18 41.08 -28.39
C ILE A 207 23.35 42.56 -28.79
N ARG A 208 22.68 43.02 -29.84
CA ARG A 208 22.67 44.43 -30.28
C ARG A 208 21.26 45.04 -30.21
N PRO A 209 20.80 45.48 -29.02
CA PRO A 209 19.60 46.31 -28.92
C PRO A 209 19.82 47.59 -29.73
N ALA A 210 18.98 47.83 -30.74
CA ALA A 210 19.16 48.93 -31.69
C ALA A 210 19.17 50.30 -30.96
N LEU A 211 20.18 51.12 -31.25
CA LEU A 211 20.45 52.39 -30.56
C LEU A 211 19.35 53.46 -30.81
N GLY A 212 18.24 53.41 -30.08
CA GLY A 212 17.17 54.42 -30.18
C GLY A 212 15.97 54.24 -29.24
N ARG A 213 15.86 55.16 -28.26
CA ARG A 213 14.75 55.37 -27.29
C ARG A 213 14.27 54.12 -26.53
N GLN A 214 14.57 54.07 -25.22
CA GLN A 214 14.52 52.86 -24.37
C GLN A 214 13.25 51.99 -24.48
N HIS A 215 12.04 52.57 -24.54
CA HIS A 215 10.81 51.76 -24.63
C HIS A 215 10.76 50.92 -25.92
N SER A 216 11.05 51.50 -27.09
CA SER A 216 11.13 50.75 -28.35
C SER A 216 12.31 49.80 -28.43
N VAL A 217 13.39 50.03 -27.66
CA VAL A 217 14.49 49.07 -27.53
C VAL A 217 14.02 47.83 -26.76
N SER A 218 13.27 48.01 -25.67
CA SER A 218 12.73 46.90 -24.88
C SER A 218 11.85 46.00 -25.76
N ASP A 219 10.81 46.53 -26.39
CA ASP A 219 9.87 45.71 -27.17
C ASP A 219 10.49 45.06 -28.43
N ARG A 220 11.57 45.62 -28.98
CA ARG A 220 12.36 44.94 -30.04
C ARG A 220 13.23 43.83 -29.46
N ALA A 221 13.90 44.05 -28.34
CA ALA A 221 14.65 43.00 -27.64
C ALA A 221 13.73 41.86 -27.16
N LYS A 222 12.46 42.17 -26.82
CA LYS A 222 11.40 41.18 -26.58
C LYS A 222 11.18 40.29 -27.80
N VAL A 223 10.85 40.89 -28.96
CA VAL A 223 10.57 40.15 -30.21
C VAL A 223 11.81 39.40 -30.73
N ALA A 224 13.01 39.95 -30.55
CA ALA A 224 14.27 39.27 -30.84
C ALA A 224 14.50 38.02 -29.97
N MET A 225 14.40 38.17 -28.64
CA MET A 225 14.54 37.04 -27.68
C MET A 225 13.48 35.97 -27.92
N GLN A 226 12.29 36.42 -28.32
CA GLN A 226 11.17 35.60 -28.72
C GLN A 226 11.53 34.77 -29.98
N GLU A 227 11.69 35.41 -31.15
CA GLU A 227 12.04 34.73 -32.40
C GLU A 227 13.26 33.81 -32.26
N TYR A 228 14.25 34.21 -31.47
CA TYR A 228 15.42 33.41 -31.14
C TYR A 228 15.07 32.12 -30.38
N LEU A 229 14.22 32.18 -29.35
CA LEU A 229 13.73 30.98 -28.65
C LEU A 229 12.91 30.05 -29.55
N ASN A 230 12.19 30.59 -30.54
CA ASN A 230 11.47 29.77 -31.54
C ASN A 230 12.41 28.85 -32.34
N HIS A 231 13.65 29.27 -32.61
CA HIS A 231 14.61 28.44 -33.36
C HIS A 231 15.10 27.22 -32.56
N PHE A 232 15.09 27.27 -31.23
CA PHE A 232 15.35 26.09 -30.39
C PHE A 232 14.11 25.23 -30.23
N LEU A 233 12.93 25.84 -30.11
CA LEU A 233 11.69 25.14 -29.73
C LEU A 233 10.90 24.59 -30.93
N GLY A 234 11.17 25.06 -32.14
CA GLY A 234 10.58 24.56 -33.39
C GLY A 234 11.35 23.42 -34.05
N ASN A 235 12.37 22.84 -33.39
CA ASN A 235 13.27 21.84 -33.96
C ASN A 235 13.52 20.71 -32.95
N LEU A 236 12.98 19.51 -33.21
CA LEU A 236 12.96 18.40 -32.25
C LEU A 236 14.36 17.91 -31.85
N ASP A 237 15.31 17.80 -32.78
CA ASP A 237 16.69 17.41 -32.48
C ASP A 237 17.36 18.37 -31.50
N ILE A 238 16.98 19.65 -31.55
CA ILE A 238 17.48 20.71 -30.67
C ILE A 238 16.68 20.76 -29.36
N VAL A 239 15.36 20.55 -29.37
CA VAL A 239 14.54 20.47 -28.15
C VAL A 239 15.01 19.34 -27.23
N ASN A 240 15.34 18.18 -27.82
CA ASN A 240 15.72 16.97 -27.11
C ASN A 240 17.17 16.99 -26.59
N SER A 241 17.91 18.09 -26.81
CA SER A 241 19.28 18.25 -26.29
C SER A 241 19.29 18.28 -24.74
N PRO A 242 20.32 17.71 -24.09
CA PRO A 242 20.51 17.84 -22.65
C PRO A 242 20.58 19.29 -22.17
N GLU A 243 21.12 20.20 -22.99
CA GLU A 243 21.21 21.64 -22.73
C GLU A 243 19.83 22.29 -22.75
N VAL A 244 19.01 22.02 -23.78
CA VAL A 244 17.67 22.61 -23.92
C VAL A 244 16.71 22.06 -22.89
N CYS A 245 16.69 20.74 -22.64
CA CYS A 245 15.87 20.16 -21.58
C CYS A 245 16.28 20.66 -20.17
N LYS A 246 17.58 20.81 -19.88
CA LYS A 246 18.04 21.47 -18.62
C LYS A 246 17.62 22.94 -18.55
N PHE A 247 17.60 23.66 -19.68
CA PHE A 247 17.09 25.02 -19.76
C PHE A 247 15.56 25.09 -19.57
N LEU A 248 14.80 24.11 -20.06
CA LEU A 248 13.34 23.95 -19.88
C LEU A 248 12.95 23.42 -18.48
N GLU A 249 13.93 23.15 -17.61
CA GLU A 249 13.73 22.49 -16.31
C GLU A 249 13.05 21.11 -16.46
N VAL A 250 13.36 20.34 -17.51
CA VAL A 250 12.75 19.04 -17.84
C VAL A 250 13.63 17.85 -17.41
N SER A 251 12.98 16.75 -17.00
CA SER A 251 13.58 15.43 -16.72
C SER A 251 12.76 14.28 -17.27
N CYS A 252 13.30 13.07 -17.21
CA CYS A 252 12.58 11.80 -17.42
C CYS A 252 11.28 11.70 -16.60
N LEU A 253 11.20 12.33 -15.42
CA LEU A 253 9.99 12.33 -14.58
C LEU A 253 9.01 13.47 -14.92
N SER A 254 9.38 14.48 -15.71
CA SER A 254 8.53 15.66 -15.98
C SER A 254 7.14 15.27 -16.48
N PHE A 255 7.07 14.43 -17.51
CA PHE A 255 5.86 14.18 -18.30
C PHE A 255 5.13 12.88 -17.96
N LEU A 256 5.73 12.01 -17.14
CA LEU A 256 5.12 10.75 -16.69
C LEU A 256 3.79 11.00 -15.94
N PRO A 257 2.63 10.64 -16.54
CA PRO A 257 1.32 10.99 -15.98
C PRO A 257 0.99 10.22 -14.71
N GLU A 258 1.55 9.03 -14.53
CA GLU A 258 1.42 8.19 -13.34
C GLU A 258 2.01 8.83 -12.09
N TYR A 259 2.95 9.78 -12.21
CA TYR A 259 3.46 10.58 -11.09
C TYR A 259 2.79 11.96 -10.96
N GLY A 260 1.77 12.23 -11.77
CA GLY A 260 1.01 13.48 -11.74
C GLY A 260 1.75 14.68 -12.37
N PRO A 261 1.13 15.88 -12.34
CA PRO A 261 1.69 17.08 -12.97
C PRO A 261 3.05 17.48 -12.36
N LYS A 262 3.97 17.89 -13.24
CA LYS A 262 5.22 18.57 -12.84
C LYS A 262 4.90 19.88 -12.11
N LEU A 263 5.47 20.08 -10.91
CA LEU A 263 5.31 21.32 -10.15
C LEU A 263 6.55 22.22 -10.25
N LYS A 264 7.74 21.70 -9.92
CA LYS A 264 9.01 22.43 -10.06
C LYS A 264 10.21 21.48 -10.18
N GLU A 265 11.17 21.84 -11.03
CA GLU A 265 12.45 21.13 -11.14
C GLU A 265 13.62 22.12 -11.26
N ASP A 266 14.82 21.74 -10.78
CA ASP A 266 16.07 22.51 -10.89
C ASP A 266 17.26 21.66 -10.40
N TYR A 267 18.49 22.10 -10.66
CA TYR A 267 19.63 21.62 -9.89
C TYR A 267 19.74 22.35 -8.54
N VAL A 268 19.94 21.57 -7.48
CA VAL A 268 20.34 22.08 -6.15
C VAL A 268 21.55 21.30 -5.63
N SER A 269 22.16 21.78 -4.54
CA SER A 269 23.14 20.98 -3.78
C SER A 269 22.46 20.29 -2.60
N VAL A 270 22.79 19.03 -2.35
CA VAL A 270 22.28 18.21 -1.24
C VAL A 270 23.42 17.68 -0.38
N GLY A 271 23.24 17.63 0.94
CA GLY A 271 24.33 17.43 1.91
C GLY A 271 24.39 16.08 2.63
N HIS A 272 23.40 15.19 2.45
CA HIS A 272 23.27 13.92 3.21
C HIS A 272 23.49 12.65 2.38
N LEU A 273 23.57 12.74 1.05
CA LEU A 273 23.76 11.58 0.18
C LEU A 273 25.20 11.01 0.30
N PRO A 274 25.39 9.69 0.17
CA PRO A 274 26.70 9.12 -0.08
C PRO A 274 27.32 9.73 -1.34
N LYS A 275 28.65 9.94 -1.33
CA LYS A 275 29.35 10.46 -2.51
C LYS A 275 29.29 9.45 -3.64
N ILE A 276 28.67 9.82 -4.76
CA ILE A 276 28.79 9.07 -6.01
C ILE A 276 30.27 9.05 -6.42
N GLN A 277 30.79 7.87 -6.76
CA GLN A 277 32.14 7.73 -7.29
C GLN A 277 32.23 8.43 -8.64
N LYS A 278 33.28 9.23 -8.86
CA LYS A 278 33.61 9.79 -10.18
C LYS A 278 34.65 8.88 -10.83
N ASP A 279 34.29 8.25 -11.95
CA ASP A 279 35.23 7.44 -12.74
C ASP A 279 36.25 8.26 -13.57
N HIS A 280 36.27 9.58 -13.39
CA HIS A 280 37.25 10.47 -14.02
C HIS A 280 38.08 11.24 -12.99
N LYS A 281 39.41 11.12 -13.14
CA LYS A 281 40.44 11.80 -12.36
C LYS A 281 40.51 13.30 -12.72
N GLU A 282 39.54 14.09 -12.29
CA GLU A 282 39.70 15.55 -12.19
C GLU A 282 40.72 15.88 -11.09
N ASN A 283 42.00 15.74 -11.41
CA ASN A 283 43.10 16.17 -10.54
C ASN A 283 43.02 17.69 -10.33
N CYS A 284 42.66 18.11 -9.13
CA CYS A 284 42.68 19.51 -8.73
C CYS A 284 44.12 19.99 -8.49
N CYS A 285 44.87 20.22 -9.58
CA CYS A 285 46.27 20.64 -9.59
C CYS A 285 46.48 22.06 -9.02
N SER A 286 46.27 22.25 -7.71
CA SER A 286 46.61 23.46 -6.95
C SER A 286 46.40 23.31 -5.43
N CYS A 287 45.56 22.38 -4.95
CA CYS A 287 45.22 22.29 -3.52
C CYS A 287 46.25 21.50 -2.66
N GLY A 288 47.53 21.86 -2.77
CA GLY A 288 48.63 21.18 -2.05
C GLY A 288 48.88 21.63 -0.60
N LEU A 289 48.47 22.84 -0.21
CA LEU A 289 48.81 23.44 1.10
C LEU A 289 47.63 23.71 2.05
N PHE A 290 46.38 23.44 1.65
CA PHE A 290 45.21 23.63 2.53
C PHE A 290 44.26 22.43 2.47
N SER A 291 44.25 21.62 3.52
CA SER A 291 43.35 20.46 3.70
C SER A 291 41.93 20.92 4.10
N CYS A 292 41.27 21.69 3.23
CA CYS A 292 40.07 22.46 3.58
C CYS A 292 38.87 22.28 2.63
N CYS A 293 38.86 21.25 1.77
CA CYS A 293 37.81 21.07 0.74
C CYS A 293 37.19 19.66 0.63
N LYS A 294 37.03 18.93 1.74
CA LYS A 294 36.15 17.73 1.78
C LYS A 294 34.66 18.12 1.90
N SER A 295 34.12 18.82 0.90
CA SER A 295 32.67 19.10 0.83
C SER A 295 31.85 17.81 0.84
N SER A 296 30.80 17.75 1.65
CA SER A 296 29.74 16.71 1.59
C SER A 296 28.63 17.07 0.61
N TRP A 297 28.55 18.32 0.15
CA TRP A 297 27.51 18.80 -0.75
C TRP A 297 27.74 18.30 -2.18
N GLN A 298 26.79 17.52 -2.70
CA GLN A 298 26.73 17.05 -4.08
C GLN A 298 25.68 17.83 -4.88
N LYS A 299 25.92 18.12 -6.16
CA LYS A 299 24.90 18.68 -7.08
C LYS A 299 23.99 17.55 -7.56
N VAL A 300 22.68 17.74 -7.48
CA VAL A 300 21.64 16.78 -7.90
C VAL A 300 20.52 17.52 -8.63
N TRP A 301 19.81 16.83 -9.52
CA TRP A 301 18.54 17.31 -10.06
C TRP A 301 17.41 16.97 -9.08
N VAL A 302 16.47 17.88 -8.88
CA VAL A 302 15.38 17.68 -7.91
C VAL A 302 14.04 17.96 -8.56
N VAL A 303 13.11 17.03 -8.37
CA VAL A 303 11.79 17.00 -9.00
C VAL A 303 10.71 17.06 -7.92
N LEU A 304 9.91 18.12 -7.95
CA LEU A 304 8.71 18.29 -7.11
C LEU A 304 7.47 17.83 -7.89
N LYS A 305 6.79 16.83 -7.33
CA LYS A 305 5.50 16.27 -7.77
C LYS A 305 4.46 16.42 -6.64
N PRO A 306 3.17 16.23 -6.89
CA PRO A 306 2.16 16.29 -5.84
C PRO A 306 2.39 15.20 -4.77
N GLY A 307 2.78 15.64 -3.57
CA GLY A 307 3.01 14.75 -2.43
C GLY A 307 4.42 14.16 -2.28
N PHE A 308 5.39 14.50 -3.13
CA PHE A 308 6.78 14.09 -2.92
C PHE A 308 7.83 14.96 -3.64
N LEU A 309 9.07 14.84 -3.17
CA LEU A 309 10.27 15.46 -3.72
C LEU A 309 11.31 14.37 -4.04
N ALA A 310 11.55 14.10 -5.32
CA ALA A 310 12.52 13.11 -5.80
C ALA A 310 13.88 13.77 -6.13
N LEU A 311 14.98 13.06 -5.88
CA LEU A 311 16.34 13.49 -6.22
C LEU A 311 16.93 12.53 -7.27
N LEU A 312 17.38 13.07 -8.41
CA LEU A 312 18.10 12.37 -9.47
C LEU A 312 19.55 12.86 -9.56
N LYS A 313 20.44 12.08 -10.17
CA LYS A 313 21.84 12.48 -10.41
C LYS A 313 21.90 13.57 -11.48
N ASP A 314 21.26 13.34 -12.61
CA ASP A 314 21.02 14.28 -13.71
C ASP A 314 19.55 14.12 -14.19
N PRO A 315 18.90 15.09 -14.87
CA PRO A 315 17.51 14.95 -15.32
C PRO A 315 17.22 13.75 -16.26
N PHE A 316 18.24 13.10 -16.81
CA PHE A 316 18.10 11.92 -17.68
C PHE A 316 18.40 10.60 -16.96
N ASP A 317 19.01 10.63 -15.76
CA ASP A 317 19.26 9.40 -15.00
C ASP A 317 17.91 8.76 -14.61
N PRO A 318 17.58 7.52 -15.04
CA PRO A 318 16.34 6.84 -14.66
C PRO A 318 16.36 6.37 -13.20
N LYS A 319 17.53 6.43 -12.52
CA LYS A 319 17.76 5.83 -11.21
C LYS A 319 17.67 6.88 -10.10
N LEU A 320 16.64 6.73 -9.27
CA LEU A 320 16.35 7.57 -8.11
C LEU A 320 17.45 7.50 -7.04
N LEU A 321 17.97 8.67 -6.61
CA LEU A 321 18.95 8.76 -5.51
C LEU A 321 18.27 8.77 -4.14
N ASP A 322 17.19 9.55 -3.98
CA ASP A 322 16.39 9.64 -2.76
C ASP A 322 14.98 10.21 -3.06
N VAL A 323 14.00 9.97 -2.20
CA VAL A 323 12.64 10.55 -2.33
C VAL A 323 11.99 10.89 -0.98
N LEU A 324 11.77 12.17 -0.73
CA LEU A 324 11.05 12.64 0.45
C LEU A 324 9.54 12.69 0.14
N ILE A 325 8.79 11.75 0.71
CA ILE A 325 7.33 11.73 0.63
C ILE A 325 6.77 12.72 1.66
N PHE A 326 5.77 13.50 1.25
CA PHE A 326 5.10 14.48 2.10
C PHE A 326 3.94 13.85 2.85
N ASP A 327 3.97 13.94 4.18
CA ASP A 327 2.87 13.52 5.06
C ASP A 327 1.75 14.57 5.14
N ALA A 328 0.57 14.12 5.56
CA ALA A 328 -0.48 15.01 6.04
C ALA A 328 -0.03 15.66 7.36
N LEU A 329 -0.09 16.99 7.41
CA LEU A 329 0.23 17.80 8.60
C LEU A 329 -1.02 18.57 9.02
N PRO A 330 -1.30 18.70 10.34
CA PRO A 330 -2.42 19.48 10.82
C PRO A 330 -2.27 20.96 10.43
N HIS A 331 -3.39 21.69 10.45
CA HIS A 331 -3.42 23.07 9.96
C HIS A 331 -2.64 24.07 10.82
N MET A 332 -2.47 23.77 12.11
CA MET A 332 -1.77 24.58 13.11
C MET A 332 -0.76 23.72 13.88
N ASP A 333 0.30 24.34 14.39
CA ASP A 333 1.17 23.71 15.39
C ASP A 333 0.48 23.57 16.76
N ILE A 334 0.97 22.64 17.58
CA ILE A 334 0.45 22.33 18.93
C ILE A 334 0.65 23.55 19.88
N SER A 335 1.62 24.41 19.58
CA SER A 335 1.85 25.70 20.25
C SER A 335 0.79 26.77 19.98
N GLY A 336 -0.01 26.63 18.91
CA GLY A 336 -0.86 27.69 18.36
C GLY A 336 -0.11 28.74 17.52
N GLU A 337 1.23 28.79 17.58
CA GLU A 337 2.05 29.82 16.92
C GLU A 337 2.42 29.45 15.47
N GLY A 338 1.39 29.20 14.66
CA GLY A 338 1.48 29.27 13.19
C GLY A 338 1.29 27.97 12.42
N GLN A 339 1.35 28.10 11.09
CA GLN A 339 1.12 27.01 10.14
C GLN A 339 2.40 26.15 9.97
N ILE A 340 2.27 24.84 10.16
CA ILE A 340 3.38 23.90 9.92
C ILE A 340 3.76 23.91 8.43
N SER A 341 5.05 24.14 8.15
CA SER A 341 5.61 24.20 6.80
C SER A 341 6.49 22.98 6.50
N LEU A 342 6.33 22.43 5.29
CA LEU A 342 7.16 21.34 4.78
C LEU A 342 8.59 21.83 4.47
N ALA A 343 8.74 23.10 4.09
CA ALA A 343 10.03 23.72 3.79
C ALA A 343 10.22 25.08 4.47
N LYS A 344 11.45 25.37 4.91
CA LYS A 344 11.86 26.66 5.50
C LYS A 344 13.28 27.07 5.10
N GLU A 345 13.55 28.37 5.03
CA GLU A 345 14.91 28.89 4.85
C GLU A 345 15.78 28.58 6.08
N ILE A 346 17.08 28.31 5.87
CA ILE A 346 18.06 28.13 6.95
C ILE A 346 19.30 28.99 6.72
N LYS A 347 19.83 29.55 7.82
CA LYS A 347 21.05 30.37 7.80
C LYS A 347 22.28 29.48 7.56
N GLU A 348 22.91 29.64 6.41
CA GLU A 348 24.19 29.01 6.07
C GLU A 348 25.37 29.77 6.68
N ARG A 349 26.49 29.07 6.93
CA ARG A 349 27.73 29.70 7.44
C ARG A 349 28.52 30.47 6.37
N ASN A 350 28.23 30.23 5.10
CA ASN A 350 28.93 30.84 3.96
C ASN A 350 27.95 31.76 3.22
N PRO A 351 28.19 33.09 3.15
CA PRO A 351 27.24 34.06 2.59
C PRO A 351 27.04 33.94 1.07
N LEU A 352 27.86 33.16 0.36
CA LEU A 352 27.69 32.85 -1.06
C LEU A 352 26.73 31.68 -1.31
N HIS A 353 26.16 31.10 -0.24
CA HIS A 353 25.26 29.97 -0.30
C HIS A 353 24.05 30.20 0.60
N PHE A 354 22.89 29.72 0.14
CA PHE A 354 21.62 29.87 0.84
C PHE A 354 20.98 28.49 0.96
N GLY A 355 20.54 28.13 2.17
CA GLY A 355 19.97 26.81 2.44
C GLY A 355 18.46 26.83 2.62
N LEU A 356 17.80 25.73 2.28
CA LEU A 356 16.49 25.36 2.82
C LEU A 356 16.58 24.00 3.52
N GLN A 357 15.77 23.86 4.55
CA GLN A 357 15.43 22.59 5.17
C GLN A 357 14.04 22.18 4.68
N VAL A 358 13.92 20.94 4.19
CA VAL A 358 12.63 20.30 3.90
C VAL A 358 12.46 19.15 4.90
N SER A 359 11.34 19.11 5.62
CA SER A 359 11.07 18.13 6.66
C SER A 359 9.68 17.52 6.47
N SER A 360 9.60 16.20 6.54
CA SER A 360 8.37 15.42 6.43
C SER A 360 8.59 14.06 7.08
N GLY A 361 7.60 13.54 7.81
CA GLY A 361 7.80 12.39 8.68
C GLY A 361 8.88 12.67 9.73
N GLY A 362 9.66 11.63 10.05
CA GLY A 362 10.94 11.74 10.76
C GLY A 362 12.13 12.05 9.85
N GLN A 363 11.90 12.43 8.58
CA GLN A 363 12.96 12.72 7.61
C GLN A 363 13.21 14.22 7.48
N THR A 364 14.47 14.59 7.24
CA THR A 364 14.88 15.98 7.06
C THR A 364 15.99 16.07 6.02
N LEU A 365 15.67 16.76 4.93
CA LEU A 365 16.53 17.01 3.78
C LEU A 365 17.09 18.44 3.88
N LYS A 366 18.42 18.59 3.76
CA LYS A 366 19.07 19.90 3.66
C LYS A 366 19.52 20.14 2.23
N LEU A 367 18.95 21.17 1.62
CA LEU A 367 19.24 21.61 0.26
C LEU A 367 19.88 23.00 0.28
N ARG A 368 20.70 23.29 -0.72
CA ARG A 368 21.48 24.53 -0.79
C ARG A 368 21.60 25.02 -2.24
N THR A 369 21.47 26.33 -2.43
CA THR A 369 21.63 26.99 -3.74
C THR A 369 22.62 28.16 -3.62
N ARG A 370 22.89 28.83 -4.75
CA ARG A 370 23.72 30.06 -4.82
C ARG A 370 22.88 31.36 -4.86
N SER A 371 21.56 31.31 -4.64
CA SER A 371 20.70 32.50 -4.62
C SER A 371 19.61 32.40 -3.57
N SER A 372 19.45 33.43 -2.72
CA SER A 372 18.32 33.56 -1.80
C SER A 372 16.98 33.52 -2.54
N SER A 373 16.88 34.07 -3.77
CA SER A 373 15.64 34.00 -4.55
C SER A 373 15.27 32.55 -4.84
N LYS A 374 16.21 31.73 -5.34
CA LYS A 374 15.96 30.31 -5.62
C LYS A 374 15.54 29.53 -4.37
N VAL A 375 16.07 29.87 -3.20
CA VAL A 375 15.64 29.25 -1.94
C VAL A 375 14.19 29.62 -1.62
N LYS A 376 13.81 30.90 -1.75
CA LYS A 376 12.42 31.36 -1.56
C LYS A 376 11.46 30.76 -2.58
N ASP A 377 11.86 30.67 -3.85
CA ASP A 377 11.11 30.01 -4.92
C ASP A 377 10.84 28.53 -4.60
N TRP A 378 11.85 27.81 -4.09
CA TRP A 378 11.72 26.41 -3.66
C TRP A 378 10.88 26.23 -2.39
N VAL A 379 11.07 27.07 -1.37
CA VAL A 379 10.28 27.05 -0.13
C VAL A 379 8.80 27.34 -0.42
N SER A 380 8.53 28.33 -1.27
CA SER A 380 7.18 28.65 -1.75
C SER A 380 6.56 27.48 -2.50
N ALA A 381 7.24 26.93 -3.51
CA ALA A 381 6.72 25.82 -4.32
C ALA A 381 6.41 24.56 -3.49
N ILE A 382 7.29 24.18 -2.54
CA ILE A 382 7.08 23.00 -1.69
C ILE A 382 5.92 23.21 -0.72
N ASN A 383 5.79 24.39 -0.11
CA ASN A 383 4.66 24.68 0.78
C ASN A 383 3.34 24.88 0.02
N ALA A 384 3.37 25.33 -1.23
CA ALA A 384 2.21 25.41 -2.12
C ALA A 384 1.72 24.02 -2.56
N ALA A 385 2.64 23.06 -2.78
CA ALA A 385 2.30 21.67 -3.10
C ALA A 385 1.50 20.94 -1.99
N ARG A 386 1.37 21.54 -0.79
CA ARG A 386 0.50 21.08 0.30
C ARG A 386 -0.97 21.50 0.15
N GLN A 387 -1.26 22.54 -0.63
CA GLN A 387 -2.50 23.33 -0.49
C GLN A 387 -3.72 22.79 -1.25
N THR A 388 -3.63 21.64 -1.94
CA THR A 388 -4.76 21.04 -2.66
C THR A 388 -5.64 20.20 -1.72
N PRO A 389 -6.95 20.50 -1.57
CA PRO A 389 -7.86 19.73 -0.71
C PRO A 389 -8.07 18.27 -1.15
N GLU A 390 -7.69 17.91 -2.38
CA GLU A 390 -7.76 16.54 -2.92
C GLU A 390 -6.45 15.75 -2.73
N GLY A 391 -5.40 16.40 -2.20
CA GLY A 391 -4.05 15.87 -2.07
C GLY A 391 -3.74 15.21 -0.72
N TRP A 392 -2.78 14.28 -0.73
CA TRP A 392 -2.35 13.49 0.45
C TRP A 392 -1.66 14.30 1.58
N CYS A 393 -1.40 15.59 1.37
CA CYS A 393 -0.70 16.47 2.30
C CYS A 393 -1.64 17.35 3.13
N TYR A 394 -2.94 17.24 2.85
CA TYR A 394 -4.03 17.90 3.55
C TYR A 394 -4.63 16.95 4.61
N PRO A 395 -5.09 17.42 5.78
CA PRO A 395 -5.74 16.57 6.78
C PRO A 395 -7.21 16.29 6.41
N HIS A 396 -7.57 15.02 6.22
CA HIS A 396 -8.90 14.64 5.72
C HIS A 396 -9.87 14.21 6.83
N ARG A 397 -11.09 13.83 6.44
CA ARG A 397 -12.09 13.22 7.33
C ARG A 397 -11.47 12.07 8.15
N PHE A 398 -11.85 11.99 9.42
CA PHE A 398 -11.26 11.11 10.45
C PHE A 398 -9.76 11.36 10.76
N GLY A 399 -9.14 12.40 10.20
CA GLY A 399 -7.70 12.64 10.29
C GLY A 399 -6.87 11.73 9.37
N SER A 400 -7.46 11.18 8.31
CA SER A 400 -6.74 10.33 7.35
C SER A 400 -5.74 11.11 6.49
N PHE A 401 -4.68 10.44 6.04
CA PHE A 401 -3.82 10.90 4.94
C PHE A 401 -4.52 10.89 3.57
N ALA A 402 -5.63 10.16 3.43
CA ALA A 402 -6.37 10.01 2.18
C ALA A 402 -7.74 10.71 2.24
N PRO A 403 -8.13 11.49 1.22
CA PRO A 403 -9.48 12.05 1.11
C PRO A 403 -10.50 10.95 0.75
N PRO A 404 -11.80 11.20 0.95
CA PRO A 404 -12.85 10.43 0.28
C PRO A 404 -12.67 10.49 -1.24
N ARG A 405 -12.65 9.31 -1.88
CA ARG A 405 -12.61 9.12 -3.34
C ARG A 405 -13.97 8.75 -3.88
N GLY A 406 -14.14 8.79 -5.21
CA GLY A 406 -15.42 8.51 -5.85
C GLY A 406 -16.44 9.62 -5.67
N LEU A 407 -16.07 10.81 -5.17
CA LEU A 407 -16.97 11.97 -5.15
C LEU A 407 -17.38 12.40 -6.57
N MET A 408 -16.54 12.12 -7.56
CA MET A 408 -16.79 12.28 -8.99
C MET A 408 -16.68 10.92 -9.72
N PRO A 409 -17.02 10.82 -11.02
CA PRO A 409 -16.75 9.65 -11.86
C PRO A 409 -15.24 9.44 -12.14
N ASP A 410 -14.49 9.06 -11.10
CA ASP A 410 -13.02 8.93 -11.09
C ASP A 410 -12.52 7.48 -11.25
N GLY A 411 -13.43 6.52 -11.43
CA GLY A 411 -13.14 5.08 -11.50
C GLY A 411 -13.06 4.37 -10.14
N SER A 412 -13.40 5.03 -9.03
CA SER A 412 -13.51 4.40 -7.71
C SER A 412 -14.63 3.36 -7.68
N MET A 413 -14.25 2.09 -7.57
CA MET A 413 -15.16 0.96 -7.36
C MET A 413 -14.63 0.06 -6.25
N VAL A 414 -15.52 -0.73 -5.67
CA VAL A 414 -15.20 -1.69 -4.59
C VAL A 414 -15.99 -2.98 -4.74
N GLN A 415 -15.41 -4.09 -4.31
CA GLN A 415 -16.02 -5.42 -4.33
C GLN A 415 -15.65 -6.17 -3.04
N TRP A 416 -16.61 -6.82 -2.37
CA TRP A 416 -16.37 -7.61 -1.15
C TRP A 416 -16.20 -9.10 -1.46
N PHE A 417 -15.50 -9.80 -0.57
CA PHE A 417 -15.26 -11.24 -0.59
C PHE A 417 -15.42 -11.81 0.82
N ILE A 418 -16.08 -12.97 0.94
CA ILE A 418 -16.26 -13.72 2.19
C ILE A 418 -15.43 -15.00 2.12
N ASP A 419 -14.64 -15.23 3.16
CA ASP A 419 -13.65 -16.31 3.32
C ASP A 419 -12.50 -16.33 2.29
N GLY A 420 -11.53 -17.22 2.54
CA GLY A 420 -10.31 -17.35 1.76
C GLY A 420 -10.49 -17.84 0.33
N GLU A 421 -11.44 -18.75 0.05
CA GLU A 421 -11.63 -19.33 -1.29
C GLU A 421 -11.89 -18.25 -2.36
N ALA A 422 -12.89 -17.40 -2.13
CA ALA A 422 -13.27 -16.34 -3.05
C ALA A 422 -12.19 -15.24 -3.15
N ALA A 423 -11.62 -14.83 -2.01
CA ALA A 423 -10.59 -13.79 -1.98
C ALA A 423 -9.28 -14.24 -2.65
N PHE A 424 -8.81 -15.46 -2.37
CA PHE A 424 -7.58 -16.01 -2.95
C PHE A 424 -7.73 -16.36 -4.42
N GLN A 425 -8.90 -16.84 -4.88
CA GLN A 425 -9.15 -17.01 -6.31
C GLN A 425 -9.05 -15.66 -7.06
N ALA A 426 -9.62 -14.58 -6.51
CA ALA A 426 -9.56 -13.24 -7.11
C ALA A 426 -8.14 -12.64 -7.10
N ILE A 427 -7.38 -12.84 -6.01
CA ILE A 427 -5.97 -12.44 -5.91
C ILE A 427 -5.12 -13.23 -6.92
N ALA A 428 -5.31 -14.54 -7.05
CA ALA A 428 -4.60 -15.38 -8.02
C ALA A 428 -4.84 -14.89 -9.46
N SER A 429 -6.09 -14.67 -9.86
CA SER A 429 -6.42 -14.18 -11.19
C SER A 429 -5.83 -12.78 -11.46
N SER A 430 -5.74 -11.92 -10.45
CA SER A 430 -5.12 -10.61 -10.58
C SER A 430 -3.60 -10.71 -10.74
N ILE A 431 -2.94 -11.57 -9.94
CA ILE A 431 -1.50 -11.85 -10.08
C ILE A 431 -1.22 -12.43 -11.47
N GLU A 432 -2.02 -13.36 -11.96
CA GLU A 432 -1.88 -13.94 -13.31
C GLU A 432 -2.00 -12.92 -14.46
N GLN A 433 -2.65 -11.78 -14.22
CA GLN A 433 -2.84 -10.71 -15.20
C GLN A 433 -1.85 -9.53 -15.05
N ALA A 434 -1.00 -9.54 -14.02
CA ALA A 434 -0.03 -8.48 -13.74
C ALA A 434 0.98 -8.24 -14.87
N LYS A 435 1.31 -6.96 -15.11
CA LYS A 435 2.14 -6.50 -16.24
C LYS A 435 3.30 -5.58 -15.86
N SER A 436 3.28 -4.95 -14.68
CA SER A 436 4.34 -4.03 -14.25
C SER A 436 4.78 -4.25 -12.81
N GLU A 437 3.86 -4.25 -11.84
CA GLU A 437 4.21 -4.24 -10.41
C GLU A 437 3.25 -5.05 -9.56
N ILE A 438 3.79 -5.79 -8.59
CA ILE A 438 3.03 -6.43 -7.50
C ILE A 438 3.61 -5.97 -6.16
N PHE A 439 2.77 -5.40 -5.30
CA PHE A 439 3.14 -5.05 -3.92
C PHE A 439 2.40 -5.95 -2.93
N ILE A 440 3.10 -6.51 -1.94
CA ILE A 440 2.50 -7.37 -0.91
C ILE A 440 2.93 -6.94 0.50
N THR A 441 1.97 -6.81 1.42
CA THR A 441 2.23 -6.83 2.88
C THR A 441 1.49 -7.99 3.54
N GLY A 442 2.09 -8.52 4.60
CA GLY A 442 1.46 -9.48 5.47
C GLY A 442 2.14 -9.50 6.84
N TRP A 443 1.36 -9.86 7.85
CA TRP A 443 1.86 -10.23 9.17
C TRP A 443 2.57 -11.59 9.09
N TRP A 444 2.03 -12.51 8.28
CA TRP A 444 2.62 -13.81 7.96
C TRP A 444 2.34 -14.14 6.48
N LEU A 445 3.29 -14.73 5.78
CA LEU A 445 3.15 -15.13 4.37
C LEU A 445 3.80 -16.50 4.15
N CYS A 446 3.07 -17.42 3.52
CA CYS A 446 3.54 -18.76 3.16
C CYS A 446 3.74 -18.85 1.62
N PRO A 447 4.98 -18.91 1.11
CA PRO A 447 5.23 -19.00 -0.34
C PRO A 447 4.59 -20.24 -0.98
N GLU A 448 4.45 -21.33 -0.22
CA GLU A 448 3.84 -22.58 -0.67
C GLU A 448 2.30 -22.61 -0.56
N LEU A 449 1.64 -21.50 -0.22
CA LEU A 449 0.18 -21.42 -0.19
C LEU A 449 -0.41 -21.58 -1.60
N PHE A 450 -1.34 -22.52 -1.77
CA PHE A 450 -2.14 -22.67 -2.99
C PHE A 450 -3.34 -21.74 -2.94
N LEU A 451 -3.50 -20.85 -3.94
CA LEU A 451 -4.59 -19.88 -3.96
C LEU A 451 -5.90 -20.40 -4.59
N ARG A 452 -5.88 -21.58 -5.25
CA ARG A 452 -7.06 -22.28 -5.77
C ARG A 452 -7.00 -23.77 -5.38
N ARG A 453 -8.15 -24.40 -5.11
CA ARG A 453 -8.25 -25.82 -4.69
C ARG A 453 -9.29 -26.58 -5.55
N PRO A 454 -9.24 -27.93 -5.66
CA PRO A 454 -8.31 -28.87 -5.02
C PRO A 454 -6.83 -28.64 -5.40
N PHE A 455 -5.94 -28.64 -4.41
CA PHE A 455 -4.54 -28.23 -4.62
C PHE A 455 -3.80 -29.12 -5.65
N GLN A 456 -4.19 -30.40 -5.73
CA GLN A 456 -3.60 -31.41 -6.63
C GLN A 456 -3.74 -31.05 -8.12
N HIS A 457 -4.78 -30.29 -8.51
CA HIS A 457 -5.01 -29.88 -9.89
C HIS A 457 -4.56 -28.43 -10.18
N HIS A 458 -4.26 -27.65 -9.13
CA HIS A 458 -3.95 -26.22 -9.23
C HIS A 458 -2.52 -25.89 -8.76
N GLY A 459 -1.55 -26.72 -9.12
CA GLY A 459 -0.12 -26.51 -8.84
C GLY A 459 0.43 -25.16 -9.33
N SER A 460 -0.10 -24.63 -10.44
CA SER A 460 0.22 -23.29 -10.94
C SER A 460 -0.30 -22.15 -10.07
N SER A 461 -1.29 -22.39 -9.20
CA SER A 461 -1.87 -21.38 -8.29
C SER A 461 -1.10 -21.23 -6.97
N ARG A 462 0.01 -21.96 -6.79
CA ARG A 462 0.86 -21.80 -5.61
C ARG A 462 1.56 -20.44 -5.66
N LEU A 463 1.58 -19.72 -4.53
CA LEU A 463 1.95 -18.31 -4.50
C LEU A 463 3.38 -18.06 -5.02
N ASP A 464 4.35 -18.89 -4.66
CA ASP A 464 5.70 -18.83 -5.21
C ASP A 464 5.73 -19.03 -6.73
N ALA A 465 5.05 -20.06 -7.25
CA ALA A 465 4.98 -20.34 -8.69
C ALA A 465 4.28 -19.21 -9.49
N LEU A 466 3.21 -18.61 -8.94
CA LEU A 466 2.53 -17.45 -9.54
C LEU A 466 3.45 -16.23 -9.63
N LEU A 467 4.14 -15.90 -8.54
CA LEU A 467 5.05 -14.77 -8.48
C LEU A 467 6.29 -15.01 -9.36
N GLU A 468 6.83 -16.23 -9.41
CA GLU A 468 7.92 -16.62 -10.31
C GLU A 468 7.51 -16.48 -11.78
N ALA A 469 6.32 -16.97 -12.17
CA ALA A 469 5.82 -16.89 -13.53
C ALA A 469 5.60 -15.45 -14.01
N ARG A 470 5.19 -14.54 -13.11
CA ARG A 470 5.10 -13.10 -13.40
C ARG A 470 6.47 -12.42 -13.42
N ALA A 471 7.35 -12.74 -12.48
CA ALA A 471 8.68 -12.16 -12.40
C ALA A 471 9.53 -12.47 -13.64
N LYS A 472 9.39 -13.67 -14.22
CA LYS A 472 9.97 -14.09 -15.51
C LYS A 472 9.40 -13.35 -16.72
N GLN A 473 8.24 -12.70 -16.59
CA GLN A 473 7.64 -11.82 -17.60
C GLN A 473 7.94 -10.33 -17.32
N GLY A 474 8.97 -10.03 -16.52
CA GLY A 474 9.46 -8.67 -16.25
C GLY A 474 8.79 -7.95 -15.07
N VAL A 475 7.68 -8.48 -14.55
CA VAL A 475 6.92 -7.88 -13.45
C VAL A 475 7.80 -7.72 -12.20
N GLN A 476 7.85 -6.51 -11.65
CA GLN A 476 8.59 -6.21 -10.42
C GLN A 476 7.74 -6.57 -9.19
N ILE A 477 8.32 -7.26 -8.21
CA ILE A 477 7.56 -7.81 -7.08
C ILE A 477 8.21 -7.37 -5.76
N TYR A 478 7.49 -6.57 -4.98
CA TYR A 478 7.99 -5.96 -3.75
C TYR A 478 7.17 -6.44 -2.53
N ILE A 479 7.83 -7.11 -1.59
CA ILE A 479 7.18 -7.79 -0.47
C ILE A 479 7.74 -7.25 0.85
N LEU A 480 6.86 -6.67 1.68
CA LEU A 480 7.20 -6.12 3.00
C LEU A 480 6.52 -6.91 4.10
N LEU A 481 7.27 -7.84 4.69
CA LEU A 481 6.81 -8.69 5.78
C LEU A 481 7.01 -8.01 7.14
N TYR A 482 6.14 -8.33 8.10
CA TYR A 482 6.50 -8.24 9.51
C TYR A 482 7.74 -9.12 9.79
N LYS A 483 8.66 -8.64 10.62
CA LYS A 483 9.72 -9.45 11.23
C LYS A 483 9.32 -9.79 12.66
N GLU A 484 9.24 -11.09 12.95
CA GLU A 484 8.92 -11.62 14.27
C GLU A 484 10.03 -11.54 15.32
N VAL A 485 9.61 -11.44 16.58
CA VAL A 485 10.41 -11.93 17.72
C VAL A 485 10.29 -13.46 17.74
N ALA A 486 11.27 -14.15 17.15
CA ALA A 486 11.24 -15.61 16.96
C ALA A 486 11.20 -16.46 18.26
N LEU A 487 11.38 -15.84 19.43
CA LEU A 487 11.15 -16.47 20.74
C LEU A 487 9.68 -16.49 21.17
N ALA A 488 8.82 -15.72 20.51
CA ALA A 488 7.41 -15.51 20.88
C ALA A 488 6.42 -15.85 19.74
N LEU A 489 6.87 -15.94 18.48
CA LEU A 489 6.03 -16.24 17.32
C LEU A 489 6.74 -17.19 16.35
N LYS A 490 6.03 -18.24 15.90
CA LYS A 490 6.59 -19.31 15.06
C LYS A 490 6.58 -19.03 13.54
N ILE A 491 5.99 -17.90 13.11
CA ILE A 491 5.69 -17.56 11.69
C ILE A 491 6.88 -17.54 10.73
N ASN A 492 8.11 -17.46 11.25
CA ASN A 492 9.37 -17.60 10.52
C ASN A 492 9.43 -16.82 9.19
N SER A 493 9.22 -15.50 9.20
CA SER A 493 9.31 -14.70 7.97
C SER A 493 10.72 -14.68 7.36
N LEU A 494 11.75 -15.16 8.07
CA LEU A 494 13.09 -15.42 7.51
C LEU A 494 13.03 -16.50 6.42
N TYR A 495 12.37 -17.63 6.69
CA TYR A 495 12.14 -18.69 5.71
C TYR A 495 11.40 -18.15 4.49
N SER A 496 10.29 -17.44 4.69
CA SER A 496 9.52 -16.84 3.60
C SER A 496 10.35 -15.88 2.76
N LYS A 497 11.19 -15.03 3.38
CA LYS A 497 12.14 -14.17 2.65
C LYS A 497 13.17 -14.98 1.86
N GLN A 498 13.78 -16.01 2.46
CA GLN A 498 14.79 -16.83 1.79
C GLN A 498 14.19 -17.57 0.58
N LYS A 499 13.02 -18.18 0.74
CA LYS A 499 12.32 -18.88 -0.34
C LYS A 499 11.94 -17.92 -1.47
N LEU A 500 11.32 -16.78 -1.17
CA LEU A 500 10.87 -15.80 -2.16
C LEU A 500 12.02 -15.11 -2.91
N LEU A 501 13.14 -14.79 -2.25
CA LEU A 501 14.31 -14.21 -2.95
C LEU A 501 14.95 -15.20 -3.94
N ASN A 502 14.75 -16.50 -3.74
CA ASN A 502 15.38 -17.53 -4.58
C ASN A 502 14.56 -17.89 -5.84
N ILE A 503 13.36 -17.34 -6.05
CA ILE A 503 12.53 -17.69 -7.21
C ILE A 503 12.86 -16.86 -8.47
N HIS A 504 13.13 -15.56 -8.31
CA HIS A 504 13.51 -14.68 -9.42
C HIS A 504 14.14 -13.37 -8.92
N GLU A 505 15.06 -12.78 -9.69
CA GLU A 505 15.73 -11.55 -9.25
C GLU A 505 14.80 -10.34 -9.14
N ASN A 506 13.69 -10.30 -9.90
CA ASN A 506 12.66 -9.25 -9.82
C ASN A 506 11.85 -9.28 -8.49
N VAL A 507 12.04 -10.29 -7.64
CA VAL A 507 11.38 -10.41 -6.34
C VAL A 507 12.28 -9.82 -5.25
N LYS A 508 11.83 -8.74 -4.61
CA LYS A 508 12.56 -8.03 -3.55
C LYS A 508 11.78 -8.13 -2.24
N VAL A 509 12.41 -8.69 -1.20
CA VAL A 509 11.76 -8.92 0.10
C VAL A 509 12.45 -8.18 1.25
N LEU A 510 11.69 -7.33 1.95
CA LEU A 510 12.06 -6.69 3.21
C LEU A 510 11.31 -7.34 4.38
N ARG A 511 11.93 -7.32 5.57
CA ARG A 511 11.29 -7.71 6.85
C ARG A 511 11.58 -6.61 7.88
N TYR A 512 10.57 -6.07 8.56
CA TYR A 512 10.73 -4.96 9.51
C TYR A 512 9.70 -5.12 10.66
N PRO A 513 9.93 -4.63 11.89
CA PRO A 513 11.09 -3.90 12.41
C PRO A 513 12.30 -4.80 12.73
N ASP A 514 13.47 -4.21 12.92
CA ASP A 514 14.57 -4.88 13.62
C ASP A 514 14.53 -4.50 15.11
N HIS A 515 13.94 -5.37 15.94
CA HIS A 515 13.59 -5.06 17.34
C HIS A 515 14.72 -4.43 18.16
N PHE A 516 15.93 -5.01 18.09
CA PHE A 516 17.09 -4.54 18.86
C PHE A 516 17.58 -3.13 18.49
N SER A 517 17.50 -2.73 17.21
CA SER A 517 17.94 -1.40 16.76
C SER A 517 16.82 -0.35 16.75
N SER A 518 15.55 -0.79 16.71
CA SER A 518 14.37 0.08 16.75
C SER A 518 13.80 0.29 18.15
N GLY A 519 14.09 -0.60 19.10
CA GLY A 519 13.44 -0.66 20.41
C GLY A 519 11.99 -1.19 20.39
N VAL A 520 11.49 -1.62 19.23
CA VAL A 520 10.10 -2.09 19.07
C VAL A 520 10.04 -3.60 19.26
N TYR A 521 9.72 -4.03 20.49
CA TYR A 521 9.65 -5.45 20.86
C TYR A 521 8.23 -6.05 20.92
N LEU A 522 7.20 -5.22 21.06
CA LEU A 522 5.81 -5.68 21.30
C LEU A 522 4.89 -5.56 20.08
N TRP A 523 5.19 -4.61 19.18
CA TRP A 523 4.30 -4.19 18.10
C TRP A 523 4.64 -4.87 16.78
N SER A 524 3.62 -5.04 15.94
CA SER A 524 3.73 -5.72 14.64
C SER A 524 3.28 -4.87 13.45
N HIS A 525 3.57 -5.37 12.26
CA HIS A 525 2.92 -4.92 11.03
C HIS A 525 1.81 -5.89 10.73
N HIS A 526 0.57 -5.43 10.82
CA HIS A 526 -0.60 -6.30 10.80
C HIS A 526 -1.48 -6.07 9.57
N GLU A 527 -1.19 -5.06 8.75
CA GLU A 527 -1.88 -4.84 7.47
C GLU A 527 -1.60 -5.97 6.45
N LYS A 528 -2.68 -6.52 5.87
CA LYS A 528 -2.64 -7.49 4.78
C LYS A 528 -3.06 -6.80 3.49
N ILE A 529 -2.15 -6.72 2.53
CA ILE A 529 -2.33 -5.94 1.29
C ILE A 529 -1.76 -6.73 0.10
N VAL A 530 -2.51 -6.79 -1.01
CA VAL A 530 -1.97 -7.19 -2.32
C VAL A 530 -2.40 -6.15 -3.36
N ILE A 531 -1.44 -5.47 -4.00
CA ILE A 531 -1.70 -4.50 -5.08
C ILE A 531 -1.11 -5.06 -6.37
N VAL A 532 -1.87 -4.93 -7.47
CA VAL A 532 -1.41 -5.27 -8.83
C VAL A 532 -1.52 -4.05 -9.74
N ASP A 533 -0.41 -3.72 -10.41
CA ASP A 533 -0.22 -2.68 -11.42
C ASP A 533 -0.78 -1.29 -11.03
N ASN A 534 -0.87 -0.98 -9.73
CA ASN A 534 -1.54 0.21 -9.18
C ASN A 534 -2.99 0.40 -9.69
N GLN A 535 -3.66 -0.69 -10.10
CA GLN A 535 -5.01 -0.74 -10.68
C GLN A 535 -6.03 -1.41 -9.76
N VAL A 536 -5.65 -2.51 -9.10
CA VAL A 536 -6.47 -3.21 -8.10
C VAL A 536 -5.67 -3.44 -6.81
N CYS A 537 -6.32 -3.25 -5.66
CA CYS A 537 -5.77 -3.47 -4.33
C CYS A 537 -6.72 -4.32 -3.49
N TYR A 538 -6.24 -5.44 -2.96
CA TYR A 538 -6.93 -6.28 -1.99
C TYR A 538 -6.49 -5.93 -0.56
N LEU A 539 -7.43 -5.72 0.36
CA LEU A 539 -7.17 -5.54 1.80
C LEU A 539 -8.33 -6.05 2.66
N GLY A 540 -8.04 -6.40 3.91
CA GLY A 540 -9.00 -6.96 4.88
C GLY A 540 -8.27 -7.74 5.96
N GLY A 541 -8.88 -8.82 6.47
CA GLY A 541 -8.29 -9.68 7.50
C GLY A 541 -7.41 -10.82 6.98
N LEU A 542 -7.48 -11.19 5.71
CA LEU A 542 -6.77 -12.36 5.17
C LEU A 542 -5.29 -12.09 4.84
N ASP A 543 -4.39 -12.74 5.58
CA ASP A 543 -2.97 -12.91 5.23
C ASP A 543 -2.82 -14.01 4.16
N LEU A 544 -1.81 -13.88 3.28
CA LEU A 544 -1.42 -14.94 2.33
C LEU A 544 -0.61 -16.06 3.01
N CYS A 545 -1.20 -16.71 4.03
CA CYS A 545 -0.56 -17.76 4.81
C CYS A 545 -1.50 -18.95 5.13
N PHE A 546 -0.94 -19.98 5.75
CA PHE A 546 -1.66 -21.22 6.02
C PHE A 546 -2.85 -21.04 6.98
N GLY A 547 -3.86 -21.88 6.79
CA GLY A 547 -5.10 -21.93 7.56
C GLY A 547 -6.16 -20.89 7.19
N ARG A 548 -5.85 -19.95 6.27
CA ARG A 548 -6.76 -18.88 5.85
C ARG A 548 -7.67 -19.26 4.68
N TYR A 549 -7.37 -20.35 3.97
CA TYR A 549 -8.28 -20.88 2.94
C TYR A 549 -9.49 -21.50 3.64
N ASP A 550 -10.69 -21.02 3.34
CA ASP A 550 -11.95 -21.63 3.77
C ASP A 550 -13.09 -21.19 2.84
N ASN A 551 -14.27 -21.78 3.04
CA ASN A 551 -15.52 -21.34 2.43
C ASN A 551 -16.69 -21.55 3.40
N SER A 552 -17.87 -21.03 3.03
CA SER A 552 -19.09 -21.02 3.85
C SER A 552 -19.57 -22.38 4.38
N ALA A 553 -19.01 -23.50 3.90
CA ALA A 553 -19.25 -24.84 4.43
C ALA A 553 -18.41 -25.17 5.68
N HIS A 554 -17.36 -24.39 5.97
CA HIS A 554 -16.53 -24.39 7.18
C HIS A 554 -16.14 -25.80 7.67
N LYS A 555 -15.66 -26.65 6.76
CA LYS A 555 -15.46 -28.08 7.04
C LYS A 555 -14.36 -28.32 8.08
N LEU A 556 -14.63 -29.25 9.00
CA LEU A 556 -13.71 -29.67 10.07
C LEU A 556 -12.69 -30.74 9.65
N SER A 557 -12.87 -31.39 8.49
CA SER A 557 -12.10 -32.55 8.05
C SER A 557 -11.81 -32.56 6.54
N ASP A 558 -10.70 -33.21 6.17
CA ASP A 558 -10.16 -33.32 4.81
C ASP A 558 -9.28 -34.56 4.70
N VAL A 559 -9.93 -35.73 4.68
CA VAL A 559 -9.31 -37.07 4.62
C VAL A 559 -9.95 -37.84 3.45
N PRO A 560 -9.18 -38.22 2.40
CA PRO A 560 -7.78 -37.86 2.14
C PRO A 560 -7.58 -36.35 1.93
N PRO A 561 -6.34 -35.83 2.00
CA PRO A 561 -6.03 -34.41 1.76
C PRO A 561 -6.35 -33.98 0.33
N VAL A 562 -7.42 -33.20 0.15
CA VAL A 562 -7.89 -32.69 -1.16
C VAL A 562 -7.98 -31.16 -1.14
N ILE A 563 -8.45 -30.58 -0.05
CA ILE A 563 -8.64 -29.12 0.07
C ILE A 563 -7.44 -28.47 0.75
N TRP A 564 -6.98 -28.91 1.91
CA TRP A 564 -5.90 -28.28 2.68
C TRP A 564 -4.65 -29.17 2.71
N PRO A 565 -3.56 -28.87 1.98
CA PRO A 565 -2.33 -29.67 2.02
C PRO A 565 -1.48 -29.38 3.25
N GLY A 566 -0.96 -30.42 3.91
CA GLY A 566 0.07 -30.29 4.94
C GLY A 566 -0.29 -29.32 6.06
N LYS A 567 0.57 -28.32 6.25
CA LYS A 567 0.44 -27.27 7.27
C LYS A 567 -0.75 -26.32 7.08
N ASP A 568 -1.43 -26.39 5.93
CA ASP A 568 -2.68 -25.67 5.70
C ASP A 568 -3.88 -26.32 6.40
N TYR A 569 -3.77 -27.60 6.81
CA TYR A 569 -4.71 -28.24 7.74
C TYR A 569 -4.42 -27.75 9.17
N TYR A 570 -4.94 -26.57 9.48
CA TYR A 570 -4.49 -25.73 10.59
C TYR A 570 -5.49 -25.74 11.76
N ASN A 571 -4.99 -25.90 12.98
CA ASN A 571 -5.72 -25.60 14.22
C ASN A 571 -4.71 -25.09 15.28
N PRO A 572 -4.52 -23.76 15.43
CA PRO A 572 -3.47 -23.19 16.27
C PRO A 572 -3.66 -23.45 17.76
N ARG A 573 -4.86 -23.86 18.20
CA ARG A 573 -5.11 -24.27 19.58
C ARG A 573 -4.36 -25.56 19.94
N GLU A 574 -4.23 -26.47 18.99
CA GLU A 574 -3.62 -27.78 19.17
C GLU A 574 -2.11 -27.71 18.88
N SER A 575 -1.74 -27.27 17.67
CA SER A 575 -0.35 -26.97 17.30
C SER A 575 -0.25 -25.86 16.26
N GLU A 576 0.78 -25.04 16.40
CA GLU A 576 1.25 -24.14 15.35
C GLU A 576 2.52 -24.74 14.72
N PRO A 577 2.68 -24.65 13.38
CA PRO A 577 3.86 -25.15 12.69
C PRO A 577 5.20 -24.76 13.32
N ASN A 578 5.98 -25.77 13.71
CA ASN A 578 7.27 -25.60 14.40
C ASN A 578 8.50 -25.84 13.50
N SER A 579 8.39 -26.71 12.48
CA SER A 579 9.39 -26.90 11.41
C SER A 579 8.91 -26.24 10.11
N TRP A 580 9.84 -25.97 9.19
CA TRP A 580 9.61 -25.41 7.86
C TRP A 580 10.29 -26.21 6.74
N GLU A 581 10.82 -27.39 7.06
CA GLU A 581 11.61 -28.24 6.14
C GLU A 581 10.74 -28.87 5.04
N ASP A 582 9.58 -29.40 5.44
CA ASP A 582 8.51 -29.89 4.57
C ASP A 582 7.22 -29.16 4.92
N THR A 583 6.57 -28.51 3.95
CA THR A 583 5.29 -27.80 4.12
C THR A 583 4.06 -28.63 3.75
N MET A 584 4.25 -29.71 3.00
CA MET A 584 3.20 -30.64 2.55
C MET A 584 2.93 -31.75 3.56
N LYS A 585 3.85 -31.98 4.50
CA LYS A 585 3.61 -32.80 5.70
C LYS A 585 2.65 -32.09 6.67
N ASP A 586 1.68 -32.86 7.16
CA ASP A 586 0.72 -32.41 8.18
C ASP A 586 1.41 -32.11 9.53
N GLU A 587 0.97 -31.02 10.17
CA GLU A 587 1.31 -30.69 11.57
C GLU A 587 0.38 -31.41 12.57
N LEU A 588 -0.82 -31.80 12.13
CA LEU A 588 -1.87 -32.43 12.95
C LEU A 588 -2.38 -33.71 12.29
N ASP A 589 -2.58 -34.75 13.08
CA ASP A 589 -3.21 -35.99 12.61
C ASP A 589 -4.71 -35.75 12.34
N ARG A 590 -5.06 -35.66 11.05
CA ARG A 590 -6.43 -35.41 10.55
C ARG A 590 -7.46 -36.43 11.03
N THR A 591 -7.04 -37.65 11.37
CA THR A 591 -7.96 -38.69 11.89
C THR A 591 -8.31 -38.49 13.36
N LYS A 592 -7.57 -37.61 14.06
CA LYS A 592 -7.67 -37.32 15.49
C LYS A 592 -8.09 -35.88 15.78
N TYR A 593 -7.66 -34.92 14.98
CA TYR A 593 -7.84 -33.49 15.24
C TYR A 593 -8.65 -32.83 14.12
N PRO A 594 -9.75 -32.12 14.42
CA PRO A 594 -10.39 -31.26 13.44
C PRO A 594 -9.52 -30.04 13.16
N ARG A 595 -9.53 -29.55 11.91
CA ARG A 595 -9.05 -28.19 11.63
C ARG A 595 -9.94 -27.16 12.35
N MET A 596 -9.45 -25.94 12.52
CA MET A 596 -10.26 -24.81 12.96
C MET A 596 -10.66 -24.00 11.72
N PRO A 597 -11.97 -23.93 11.39
CA PRO A 597 -12.44 -23.08 10.30
C PRO A 597 -12.10 -21.60 10.51
N TRP A 598 -12.01 -20.87 9.41
CA TRP A 598 -11.50 -19.50 9.36
C TRP A 598 -12.45 -18.61 8.59
N HIS A 599 -13.26 -17.84 9.31
CA HIS A 599 -14.19 -16.88 8.71
C HIS A 599 -13.58 -15.48 8.68
N ASP A 600 -13.59 -14.84 7.51
CA ASP A 600 -12.92 -13.55 7.31
C ASP A 600 -13.55 -12.77 6.15
N VAL A 601 -13.28 -11.46 6.09
CA VAL A 601 -13.80 -10.56 5.06
C VAL A 601 -12.68 -9.73 4.45
N GLN A 602 -12.62 -9.75 3.12
CA GLN A 602 -11.66 -9.02 2.30
C GLN A 602 -12.42 -8.11 1.32
N CYS A 603 -11.80 -7.04 0.84
CA CYS A 603 -12.31 -6.23 -0.26
C CYS A 603 -11.24 -5.97 -1.32
N ALA A 604 -11.68 -5.81 -2.58
CA ALA A 604 -10.89 -5.25 -3.67
C ALA A 604 -11.31 -3.80 -3.92
N LEU A 605 -10.32 -2.92 -4.07
CA LEU A 605 -10.47 -1.51 -4.41
C LEU A 605 -9.88 -1.24 -5.79
N TYR A 606 -10.61 -0.48 -6.60
CA TYR A 606 -10.22 -0.07 -7.95
C TYR A 606 -10.13 1.46 -8.06
N GLY A 607 -9.31 1.96 -8.98
CA GLY A 607 -9.18 3.40 -9.23
C GLY A 607 -8.38 4.15 -8.13
N PRO A 608 -8.68 5.43 -7.85
CA PRO A 608 -7.94 6.25 -6.90
C PRO A 608 -7.72 5.64 -5.49
N PRO A 609 -8.69 4.93 -4.86
CA PRO A 609 -8.47 4.23 -3.58
C PRO A 609 -7.31 3.22 -3.61
N CYS A 610 -7.14 2.48 -4.71
CA CYS A 610 -6.02 1.55 -4.88
C CYS A 610 -4.67 2.30 -4.76
N ARG A 611 -4.59 3.54 -5.27
CA ARG A 611 -3.38 4.34 -5.25
C ARG A 611 -3.12 5.01 -3.90
N ASP A 612 -4.17 5.28 -3.13
CA ASP A 612 -4.03 5.69 -1.74
C ASP A 612 -3.38 4.57 -0.90
N VAL A 613 -3.80 3.31 -1.11
CA VAL A 613 -3.15 2.13 -0.48
C VAL A 613 -1.73 1.90 -1.02
N ALA A 614 -1.51 2.07 -2.33
CA ALA A 614 -0.17 1.99 -2.91
C ALA A 614 0.79 3.06 -2.35
N ARG A 615 0.32 4.30 -2.11
CA ARG A 615 1.12 5.31 -1.40
C ARG A 615 1.48 4.84 0.02
N HIS A 616 0.56 4.21 0.75
CA HIS A 616 0.86 3.65 2.07
C HIS A 616 1.96 2.57 1.98
N PHE A 617 1.88 1.65 1.01
CA PHE A 617 2.93 0.66 0.76
C PHE A 617 4.28 1.33 0.45
N VAL A 618 4.32 2.25 -0.52
CA VAL A 618 5.52 2.96 -0.95
C VAL A 618 6.13 3.77 0.20
N GLN A 619 5.32 4.39 1.06
CA GLN A 619 5.78 5.07 2.28
C GLN A 619 6.49 4.09 3.23
N ARG A 620 5.86 2.96 3.56
CA ARG A 620 6.43 1.95 4.48
C ARG A 620 7.65 1.24 3.90
N TRP A 621 7.64 0.89 2.61
CA TRP A 621 8.78 0.31 1.89
C TRP A 621 9.99 1.24 1.94
N ASN A 622 9.81 2.51 1.56
CA ASN A 622 10.88 3.52 1.57
C ASN A 622 11.37 3.87 2.98
N TYR A 623 10.54 3.69 4.02
CA TYR A 623 10.97 3.81 5.41
C TYR A 623 11.78 2.58 5.86
N ALA A 624 11.28 1.36 5.61
CA ALA A 624 11.96 0.11 5.94
C ALA A 624 13.32 -0.01 5.23
N LYS A 625 13.40 0.34 3.94
CA LYS A 625 14.67 0.40 3.19
C LYS A 625 15.69 1.30 3.88
N ARG A 626 15.34 2.53 4.27
CA ARG A 626 16.30 3.46 4.88
C ARG A 626 16.83 2.98 6.23
N ASN A 627 16.00 2.29 7.03
CA ASN A 627 16.39 1.77 8.33
C ASN A 627 17.18 0.45 8.26
N LYS A 628 16.86 -0.43 7.30
CA LYS A 628 17.43 -1.78 7.19
C LYS A 628 18.50 -1.94 6.11
N ALA A 629 18.27 -1.31 4.97
CA ALA A 629 18.95 -1.54 3.69
C ALA A 629 19.38 -0.22 3.00
N PRO A 630 20.02 0.73 3.71
CA PRO A 630 20.29 2.07 3.16
C PRO A 630 21.21 1.99 1.92
N ASN A 631 22.22 1.12 1.97
CA ASN A 631 23.26 0.97 0.93
C ASN A 631 22.99 -0.18 -0.06
N GLU A 632 21.89 -0.94 0.11
CA GLU A 632 21.61 -2.13 -0.69
C GLU A 632 20.98 -1.74 -2.04
N GLN A 633 21.80 -1.56 -3.09
CA GLN A 633 21.34 -1.09 -4.40
C GLN A 633 20.35 -2.03 -5.11
N GLY A 634 20.33 -3.32 -4.74
CA GLY A 634 19.39 -4.31 -5.27
C GLY A 634 17.96 -4.16 -4.75
N ILE A 635 17.74 -3.31 -3.75
CA ILE A 635 16.42 -2.93 -3.23
C ILE A 635 16.17 -1.47 -3.65
N PRO A 636 15.24 -1.17 -4.57
CA PRO A 636 15.01 0.20 -5.03
C PRO A 636 14.22 1.04 -4.02
N LEU A 637 14.31 2.37 -4.17
CA LEU A 637 13.30 3.29 -3.64
C LEU A 637 12.14 3.36 -4.65
N LEU A 638 10.91 3.38 -4.16
CA LEU A 638 9.69 3.44 -4.99
C LEU A 638 9.09 4.86 -4.99
N MET A 639 8.25 5.19 -5.97
CA MET A 639 7.55 6.48 -6.07
C MET A 639 6.03 6.28 -6.09
N PRO A 640 5.23 7.11 -5.40
CA PRO A 640 3.79 6.86 -5.29
C PRO A 640 3.05 7.29 -6.56
N HIS A 641 2.29 6.37 -7.16
CA HIS A 641 1.45 6.67 -8.31
C HIS A 641 0.31 7.62 -7.93
N HIS A 642 0.21 8.74 -8.64
CA HIS A 642 -0.71 9.82 -8.39
C HIS A 642 -2.17 9.38 -8.53
N HIS A 643 -2.98 9.75 -7.53
CA HIS A 643 -4.40 9.40 -7.49
C HIS A 643 -5.17 9.91 -8.72
N MET A 644 -4.82 11.10 -9.22
CA MET A 644 -5.39 11.74 -10.42
C MET A 644 -4.60 11.38 -11.69
N VAL A 645 -4.81 10.18 -12.25
CA VAL A 645 -4.54 9.96 -13.69
C VAL A 645 -5.79 10.43 -14.43
N ILE A 646 -5.78 11.72 -14.74
CA ILE A 646 -6.99 12.46 -15.09
C ILE A 646 -7.48 12.08 -16.51
N PRO A 647 -8.75 11.64 -16.68
CA PRO A 647 -9.30 11.35 -18.01
C PRO A 647 -9.52 12.57 -18.91
N HIS A 648 -9.18 13.80 -18.49
CA HIS A 648 -9.38 15.04 -19.25
C HIS A 648 -8.59 15.09 -20.57
N TYR A 649 -7.65 14.16 -20.79
CA TYR A 649 -7.04 13.92 -22.09
C TYR A 649 -8.03 13.33 -23.11
N LYS A 650 -9.05 12.59 -22.68
CA LYS A 650 -10.21 12.23 -23.53
C LYS A 650 -11.29 13.30 -23.42
N GLY A 651 -11.07 14.44 -24.09
CA GLY A 651 -12.08 15.49 -24.21
C GLY A 651 -13.32 14.99 -24.97
N ILE A 652 -14.44 14.85 -24.26
CA ILE A 652 -15.73 14.47 -24.87
C ILE A 652 -16.29 15.69 -25.61
N GLY A 653 -15.88 15.83 -26.88
CA GLY A 653 -16.42 16.81 -27.82
C GLY A 653 -17.78 16.40 -28.37
N GLN A 654 -18.80 16.29 -27.50
CA GLN A 654 -20.20 16.21 -27.92
C GLN A 654 -20.88 17.55 -27.67
N GLU A 655 -20.84 18.43 -28.67
CA GLU A 655 -21.76 19.56 -28.74
C GLU A 655 -23.18 19.03 -28.97
N ILE A 656 -24.03 19.13 -27.96
CA ILE A 656 -25.43 18.70 -28.02
C ILE A 656 -26.22 19.77 -28.81
N ASN A 657 -26.19 19.67 -30.13
CA ASN A 657 -27.10 20.41 -31.00
C ASN A 657 -28.46 19.72 -31.02
N SER A 658 -29.28 20.03 -30.02
CA SER A 658 -30.70 19.63 -29.98
C SER A 658 -31.54 20.53 -30.90
N GLU A 659 -31.58 20.20 -32.19
CA GLU A 659 -32.66 20.63 -33.08
C GLU A 659 -33.49 19.42 -33.50
N ALA A 660 -34.80 19.54 -33.35
CA ALA A 660 -35.76 18.48 -33.65
C ALA A 660 -36.64 18.90 -34.83
N ASP A 661 -36.75 18.03 -35.83
CA ASP A 661 -37.94 17.97 -36.69
C ASP A 661 -38.19 16.51 -37.08
N GLY A 662 -39.44 16.14 -37.34
CA GLY A 662 -39.89 14.76 -37.35
C GLY A 662 -40.55 14.29 -38.66
N LYS A 663 -40.50 12.98 -38.90
CA LYS A 663 -41.45 12.23 -39.77
C LYS A 663 -41.43 10.74 -39.47
N GLN A 664 -42.43 10.04 -40.01
CA GLN A 664 -42.84 8.69 -39.59
C GLN A 664 -42.65 7.61 -40.68
N ASN A 665 -42.67 6.35 -40.22
CA ASN A 665 -43.16 5.12 -40.88
C ASN A 665 -42.23 4.24 -41.77
N HIS A 666 -42.56 2.94 -41.67
CA HIS A 666 -42.31 1.77 -42.53
C HIS A 666 -40.98 0.99 -42.50
N ASP A 667 -41.04 -0.15 -41.81
CA ASP A 667 -40.85 -1.52 -42.35
C ASP A 667 -39.91 -1.74 -43.56
N LYS A 668 -38.76 -2.41 -43.35
CA LYS A 668 -38.61 -3.87 -43.65
C LYS A 668 -37.22 -4.46 -43.36
N ASP A 669 -37.23 -5.78 -43.29
CA ASP A 669 -36.19 -6.80 -43.06
C ASP A 669 -34.70 -6.59 -43.43
N CYS A 670 -33.91 -7.43 -42.76
CA CYS A 670 -32.72 -8.18 -43.23
C CYS A 670 -31.28 -7.74 -42.87
N ASP A 671 -30.47 -8.80 -42.72
CA ASP A 671 -29.00 -8.91 -42.80
C ASP A 671 -28.09 -8.21 -41.78
N VAL A 672 -28.03 -8.86 -40.61
CA VAL A 672 -26.80 -9.37 -39.97
C VAL A 672 -25.48 -8.78 -40.52
N LYS A 673 -24.94 -7.78 -39.81
CA LYS A 673 -23.50 -7.51 -39.78
C LYS A 673 -23.02 -7.41 -38.34
N LYS A 674 -21.94 -8.14 -38.04
CA LYS A 674 -21.31 -8.13 -36.72
C LYS A 674 -20.83 -6.71 -36.37
N PRO A 675 -20.95 -6.23 -35.13
CA PRO A 675 -20.09 -5.15 -34.66
C PRO A 675 -18.63 -5.63 -34.75
N VAL A 676 -17.76 -4.79 -35.30
CA VAL A 676 -16.32 -5.08 -35.42
C VAL A 676 -15.69 -5.01 -34.03
N SER A 677 -14.81 -5.96 -33.69
CA SER A 677 -14.06 -5.90 -32.45
C SER A 677 -13.05 -4.76 -32.51
N VAL A 678 -13.10 -3.85 -31.52
CA VAL A 678 -12.17 -2.71 -31.41
C VAL A 678 -10.91 -3.18 -30.68
N ASP A 679 -10.23 -4.15 -31.28
CA ASP A 679 -8.92 -4.65 -30.84
C ASP A 679 -7.81 -3.70 -31.31
N SER A 680 -7.71 -2.54 -30.66
CA SER A 680 -6.66 -1.56 -30.92
C SER A 680 -6.18 -0.88 -29.63
N ARG A 681 -5.60 -1.67 -28.71
CA ARG A 681 -4.63 -1.12 -27.74
C ARG A 681 -3.26 -1.09 -28.42
N GLU A 682 -3.06 -0.05 -29.24
CA GLU A 682 -1.79 0.26 -29.89
C GLU A 682 -0.65 0.31 -28.86
N SER A 683 0.55 -0.14 -29.24
CA SER A 683 1.72 -0.09 -28.36
C SER A 683 2.16 1.36 -28.16
N CYS A 684 2.67 1.66 -26.96
CA CYS A 684 3.12 3.02 -26.61
C CYS A 684 4.50 3.37 -27.22
N GLN A 685 4.81 2.87 -28.42
CA GLN A 685 6.10 3.00 -29.09
C GLN A 685 6.12 4.17 -30.09
N ASP A 686 5.01 4.48 -30.75
CA ASP A 686 4.92 5.53 -31.78
C ASP A 686 4.58 6.93 -31.22
N ILE A 687 5.22 7.33 -30.13
CA ILE A 687 5.17 8.70 -29.60
C ILE A 687 6.49 9.41 -29.91
N PRO A 688 6.50 10.53 -30.66
CA PRO A 688 7.68 11.39 -30.79
C PRO A 688 8.08 11.97 -29.42
N LEU A 689 9.06 11.34 -28.77
CA LEU A 689 9.47 11.69 -27.41
C LEU A 689 10.24 13.03 -27.38
N LEU A 690 10.07 13.77 -26.29
CA LEU A 690 10.90 14.94 -25.95
C LEU A 690 12.28 14.54 -25.34
N LEU A 691 12.56 13.24 -25.28
CA LEU A 691 13.73 12.62 -24.65
C LEU A 691 14.09 11.38 -25.49
N PRO A 692 15.34 11.16 -25.91
CA PRO A 692 15.70 9.97 -26.71
C PRO A 692 15.47 8.66 -25.95
N GLN A 693 15.13 7.59 -26.68
CA GLN A 693 15.54 6.25 -26.26
C GLN A 693 17.06 6.13 -26.51
N GLU A 694 17.84 6.10 -25.43
CA GLU A 694 19.23 5.62 -25.52
C GLU A 694 19.22 4.08 -25.52
N LEU A 695 20.10 3.49 -26.33
CA LEU A 695 20.08 2.08 -26.70
C LEU A 695 20.20 1.14 -25.48
N GLU A 696 19.44 0.05 -25.49
CA GLU A 696 19.74 -1.09 -24.62
C GLU A 696 21.14 -1.64 -24.96
N PRO A 697 21.94 -2.04 -23.95
CA PRO A 697 23.20 -2.73 -24.23
C PRO A 697 22.88 -4.06 -24.94
N PRO A 698 23.55 -4.37 -26.06
CA PRO A 698 23.15 -5.49 -26.91
C PRO A 698 23.21 -6.82 -26.16
N ALA A 699 22.11 -7.57 -26.19
CA ALA A 699 22.04 -8.90 -25.61
C ALA A 699 23.03 -9.84 -26.32
N LEU A 700 23.79 -10.61 -25.54
CA LEU A 700 24.64 -11.69 -26.07
C LEU A 700 23.76 -12.74 -26.77
N PRO A 701 24.05 -13.13 -28.03
CA PRO A 701 23.24 -14.11 -28.73
C PRO A 701 23.32 -15.50 -28.09
N ASN A 702 22.20 -16.01 -27.60
CA ASN A 702 22.06 -17.43 -27.25
C ASN A 702 21.99 -18.26 -28.54
N GLY A 703 23.14 -18.80 -28.97
CA GLY A 703 23.23 -19.72 -30.10
C GLY A 703 22.96 -21.18 -29.68
N ASP A 704 21.69 -21.60 -29.75
CA ASP A 704 21.32 -23.01 -29.62
C ASP A 704 21.62 -23.76 -30.93
N LEU A 705 22.72 -24.52 -30.97
CA LEU A 705 22.96 -25.51 -32.04
C LEU A 705 23.50 -26.84 -31.48
N ARG A 706 23.07 -27.93 -32.11
CA ARG A 706 23.28 -29.30 -31.63
C ARG A 706 24.52 -29.95 -32.22
N VAL A 707 25.23 -30.69 -31.37
CA VAL A 707 25.80 -32.04 -31.60
C VAL A 707 26.42 -32.32 -32.97
N ASN A 708 27.73 -32.53 -32.98
CA ASN A 708 28.32 -33.79 -33.46
C ASN A 708 29.67 -34.04 -32.80
N ASP A 709 29.98 -35.30 -32.51
CA ASP A 709 31.29 -35.75 -32.05
C ASP A 709 32.29 -35.83 -33.22
N LEU A 710 33.60 -35.69 -32.95
CA LEU A 710 34.56 -36.82 -33.04
C LEU A 710 36.03 -36.43 -32.77
N ASP A 711 36.60 -37.10 -31.76
CA ASP A 711 37.93 -37.72 -31.71
C ASP A 711 39.28 -36.96 -31.67
N ALA A 712 40.27 -37.74 -31.19
CA ALA A 712 41.73 -37.64 -31.35
C ALA A 712 42.56 -36.63 -30.52
N ASN A 713 43.14 -37.14 -29.43
CA ASN A 713 44.57 -37.11 -29.04
C ASN A 713 45.44 -35.90 -29.51
N HIS A 714 46.17 -35.21 -28.63
CA HIS A 714 47.31 -35.82 -27.94
C HIS A 714 47.82 -35.08 -26.67
N SER A 715 48.51 -35.86 -25.85
CA SER A 715 49.67 -35.55 -24.98
C SER A 715 50.58 -34.37 -25.47
N ASP A 716 51.33 -33.63 -24.63
CA ASP A 716 51.77 -33.95 -23.26
C ASP A 716 52.42 -32.77 -22.47
N HIS A 717 52.77 -33.07 -21.20
CA HIS A 717 53.98 -32.65 -20.46
C HIS A 717 54.20 -31.22 -19.92
N LEU A 718 54.21 -31.17 -18.57
CA LEU A 718 55.17 -30.45 -17.70
C LEU A 718 55.09 -28.90 -17.61
N HIS A 719 55.45 -28.22 -16.50
CA HIS A 719 56.23 -28.68 -15.33
C HIS A 719 55.88 -27.97 -13.99
N LYS A 720 55.86 -28.74 -12.90
CA LYS A 720 56.41 -28.45 -11.53
C LYS A 720 55.96 -27.22 -10.70
N THR A 721 55.30 -27.52 -9.56
CA THR A 721 55.64 -27.13 -8.14
C THR A 721 55.80 -25.65 -7.74
N SER A 722 55.53 -25.20 -6.50
CA SER A 722 55.46 -25.89 -5.19
C SER A 722 54.48 -25.15 -4.23
N PHE A 723 53.74 -25.81 -3.33
CA PHE A 723 54.05 -25.98 -1.88
C PHE A 723 54.43 -24.66 -1.12
N ASN A 724 53.95 -24.34 0.10
CA ASN A 724 53.32 -25.12 1.18
C ASN A 724 52.30 -24.29 2.02
N GLN A 725 51.15 -24.88 2.38
CA GLN A 725 50.80 -25.08 3.81
C GLN A 725 51.47 -26.40 4.24
N PRO A 726 51.79 -26.69 5.54
CA PRO A 726 50.76 -27.29 6.42
C PRO A 726 50.99 -27.32 7.97
N LEU A 727 49.87 -27.31 8.74
CA LEU A 727 49.52 -28.26 9.86
C LEU A 727 50.55 -28.47 11.03
N LEU A 728 50.44 -29.39 12.01
CA LEU A 728 49.52 -30.49 12.42
C LEU A 728 49.04 -30.23 13.89
N ASN A 729 48.85 -31.13 14.90
CA ASN A 729 49.02 -32.57 15.21
C ASN A 729 48.30 -32.82 16.58
N ARG A 730 47.82 -34.00 17.07
CA ARG A 730 47.53 -35.36 16.55
C ARG A 730 46.71 -36.16 17.61
N LYS A 731 46.19 -37.36 17.25
CA LYS A 731 45.57 -38.45 18.05
C LYS A 731 44.02 -38.41 18.14
N ALA A 732 43.19 -39.39 17.71
CA ALA A 732 43.24 -40.87 17.50
C ALA A 732 42.81 -41.70 18.75
N LYS A 733 42.14 -42.88 18.65
CA LYS A 733 41.82 -43.80 17.52
C LYS A 733 40.67 -44.79 17.90
N LEU A 734 40.06 -45.50 16.92
CA LEU A 734 39.79 -46.99 16.89
C LEU A 734 38.36 -47.51 16.50
N ASP A 735 38.32 -48.27 15.38
CA ASP A 735 37.54 -49.46 14.92
C ASP A 735 36.03 -49.58 14.59
N SER A 736 35.79 -50.47 13.59
CA SER A 736 34.57 -51.17 13.11
C SER A 736 33.38 -50.34 12.56
N SER A 737 32.96 -50.30 11.28
CA SER A 737 33.30 -50.91 9.95
C SER A 737 32.29 -51.93 9.35
N ARG A 738 31.48 -51.49 8.37
CA ARG A 738 30.96 -52.19 7.15
C ARG A 738 29.88 -51.34 6.44
N GLN A 739 29.73 -51.30 5.10
CA GLN A 739 30.70 -51.49 4.01
C GLN A 739 30.14 -50.87 2.70
N ASP A 740 31.03 -50.30 1.88
CA ASP A 740 30.98 -50.10 0.41
C ASP A 740 29.96 -49.15 -0.27
N LEU A 741 30.26 -48.81 -1.55
CA LEU A 741 29.80 -47.62 -2.30
C LEU A 741 29.18 -48.02 -3.70
N PRO A 742 29.29 -47.29 -4.85
CA PRO A 742 28.08 -46.92 -5.62
C PRO A 742 28.11 -47.29 -7.14
N MET A 743 27.06 -46.94 -7.90
CA MET A 743 27.13 -46.17 -9.18
C MET A 743 25.85 -46.25 -10.06
N ARG A 744 25.72 -45.25 -10.95
CA ARG A 744 25.05 -45.17 -12.28
C ARG A 744 23.97 -46.22 -12.65
N GLY A 745 22.83 -45.73 -13.16
CA GLY A 745 21.79 -46.54 -13.81
C GLY A 745 21.95 -46.65 -15.34
N PHE A 746 20.95 -47.25 -16.00
CA PHE A 746 20.82 -47.38 -17.45
C PHE A 746 19.35 -47.36 -17.88
N VAL A 747 19.09 -47.38 -19.19
CA VAL A 747 17.77 -47.29 -19.83
C VAL A 747 17.47 -48.57 -20.63
N ASP A 748 16.17 -48.81 -20.88
CA ASP A 748 15.58 -49.66 -21.94
C ASP A 748 15.40 -51.19 -21.78
N ASN A 749 14.09 -51.55 -21.74
CA ASN A 749 13.39 -52.47 -22.65
C ASN A 749 13.22 -54.00 -22.40
N ILE A 750 11.99 -54.45 -22.78
CA ILE A 750 11.55 -55.77 -23.29
C ILE A 750 11.17 -56.95 -22.33
N SER A 751 9.92 -57.42 -22.53
CA SER A 751 9.36 -58.81 -22.47
C SER A 751 8.44 -59.32 -21.33
N SER A 752 7.23 -59.75 -21.76
CA SER A 752 6.38 -60.89 -21.30
C SER A 752 5.88 -60.97 -19.84
N LEU A 753 4.58 -60.72 -19.60
CA LEU A 753 3.45 -61.70 -19.40
C LEU A 753 3.27 -62.12 -17.91
N GLU A 754 2.07 -62.37 -17.35
CA GLU A 754 0.69 -62.54 -17.86
C GLU A 754 -0.30 -61.61 -17.09
N SER A 755 -1.35 -61.02 -17.69
CA SER A 755 -2.74 -61.52 -17.79
C SER A 755 -3.31 -62.08 -16.47
N SER A 756 -4.46 -61.66 -15.90
CA SER A 756 -5.72 -61.12 -16.48
C SER A 756 -6.49 -60.31 -15.41
N SER A 757 -7.68 -59.71 -15.58
CA SER A 757 -8.70 -59.70 -16.65
C SER A 757 -9.34 -58.31 -16.78
N ILE A 758 -9.77 -57.94 -17.99
CA ILE A 758 -10.35 -56.62 -18.33
C ILE A 758 -11.89 -56.59 -18.15
N ARG A 759 -12.42 -55.45 -17.70
CA ARG A 759 -13.72 -54.92 -18.17
C ARG A 759 -13.61 -53.42 -18.43
N HIS A 760 -13.50 -53.04 -19.71
CA HIS A 760 -13.66 -51.65 -20.13
C HIS A 760 -15.12 -51.22 -20.01
N PHE A 761 -15.32 -49.96 -19.64
CA PHE A 761 -16.27 -49.12 -20.36
C PHE A 761 -15.47 -48.00 -21.02
N ASP A 762 -15.64 -47.80 -22.33
CA ASP A 762 -14.94 -46.77 -23.09
C ASP A 762 -15.94 -45.68 -23.51
N SER A 763 -15.63 -44.44 -23.16
CA SER A 763 -16.11 -43.27 -23.88
C SER A 763 -15.12 -42.13 -23.71
N SER A 764 -14.00 -42.19 -24.44
CA SER A 764 -13.11 -41.04 -24.60
C SER A 764 -13.85 -39.84 -25.23
N LYS A 765 -13.90 -38.71 -24.50
CA LYS A 765 -14.23 -37.37 -25.04
C LYS A 765 -13.70 -36.25 -24.13
N GLU A 766 -13.49 -35.07 -24.71
CA GLU A 766 -12.55 -34.08 -24.20
C GLU A 766 -13.16 -33.06 -23.22
N GLU A 767 -13.05 -33.30 -21.92
CA GLU A 767 -13.35 -32.29 -20.89
C GLU A 767 -12.12 -31.41 -20.56
N LYS A 768 -11.64 -30.63 -21.53
CA LYS A 768 -10.47 -29.73 -21.34
C LYS A 768 -10.73 -28.24 -21.61
N TYR A 769 -11.99 -27.84 -21.83
CA TYR A 769 -12.36 -26.47 -22.18
C TYR A 769 -13.55 -25.87 -21.40
N HIS A 770 -14.01 -26.50 -20.31
CA HIS A 770 -15.23 -26.06 -19.60
C HIS A 770 -15.03 -25.24 -18.32
N MET A 771 -13.86 -25.28 -17.67
CA MET A 771 -13.58 -24.47 -16.46
C MET A 771 -13.16 -23.02 -16.78
N ASP A 772 -12.43 -22.81 -17.87
CA ASP A 772 -11.87 -21.49 -18.22
C ASP A 772 -12.99 -20.48 -18.59
N LYS A 773 -14.04 -20.97 -19.28
CA LYS A 773 -15.26 -20.19 -19.55
C LYS A 773 -15.98 -19.74 -18.29
N ASN A 774 -16.12 -20.62 -17.30
CA ASN A 774 -16.84 -20.30 -16.07
C ASN A 774 -16.24 -19.09 -15.35
N TRP A 775 -14.92 -18.85 -15.45
CA TRP A 775 -14.32 -17.67 -14.82
C TRP A 775 -14.59 -16.36 -15.58
N TRP A 776 -14.57 -16.37 -16.92
CA TRP A 776 -15.01 -15.19 -17.68
C TRP A 776 -16.49 -14.88 -17.41
N GLU A 777 -17.34 -15.91 -17.37
CA GLU A 777 -18.74 -15.77 -16.95
C GLU A 777 -18.91 -15.39 -15.47
N MET A 778 -17.90 -15.58 -14.60
CA MET A 778 -17.90 -15.11 -13.21
C MET A 778 -17.37 -13.67 -13.08
N GLN A 779 -16.40 -13.27 -13.91
CA GLN A 779 -15.89 -11.91 -13.95
C GLN A 779 -16.91 -10.96 -14.55
N GLU A 780 -17.61 -11.39 -15.61
CA GLU A 780 -18.83 -10.74 -16.10
C GLU A 780 -19.95 -10.76 -15.05
N ARG A 781 -20.16 -11.86 -14.30
CA ARG A 781 -21.13 -11.88 -13.17
C ARG A 781 -20.79 -10.96 -12.01
N GLY A 782 -19.54 -10.52 -11.86
CA GLY A 782 -19.18 -9.43 -10.91
C GLY A 782 -19.87 -8.11 -11.25
N ASP A 783 -20.16 -7.88 -12.54
CA ASP A 783 -20.92 -6.74 -13.05
C ASP A 783 -22.40 -7.11 -13.32
N GLN A 784 -22.72 -8.40 -13.54
CA GLN A 784 -24.10 -8.94 -13.67
C GLN A 784 -24.70 -9.51 -12.37
N VAL A 785 -24.37 -8.97 -11.19
CA VAL A 785 -25.14 -9.26 -9.95
C VAL A 785 -26.51 -8.58 -10.06
N ALA A 786 -27.45 -9.27 -10.70
CA ALA A 786 -28.74 -8.73 -11.11
C ALA A 786 -29.68 -8.42 -9.93
N SER A 787 -29.47 -9.05 -8.77
CA SER A 787 -30.25 -8.84 -7.55
C SER A 787 -29.36 -8.84 -6.31
N VAL A 788 -29.68 -7.97 -5.33
CA VAL A 788 -29.06 -8.02 -3.99
C VAL A 788 -29.46 -9.28 -3.19
N LEU A 789 -30.39 -10.08 -3.70
CA LEU A 789 -30.78 -11.39 -3.13
C LEU A 789 -29.89 -12.55 -3.63
N ASP A 790 -29.02 -12.33 -4.62
CA ASP A 790 -28.06 -13.33 -5.10
C ASP A 790 -26.88 -13.47 -4.13
N ILE A 791 -27.13 -14.15 -3.01
CA ILE A 791 -26.11 -14.47 -1.99
C ILE A 791 -24.99 -15.36 -2.54
N GLY A 792 -23.79 -15.16 -1.99
CA GLY A 792 -22.57 -15.92 -2.26
C GLY A 792 -21.35 -15.28 -1.61
N GLN A 793 -20.16 -15.83 -1.87
CA GLN A 793 -18.89 -15.35 -1.29
C GLN A 793 -18.23 -14.19 -2.06
N VAL A 794 -18.84 -13.71 -3.15
CA VAL A 794 -18.33 -12.60 -3.99
C VAL A 794 -19.44 -11.58 -4.18
N GLY A 795 -19.14 -10.32 -3.85
CA GLY A 795 -20.10 -9.23 -3.99
C GLY A 795 -20.21 -8.63 -5.38
N PRO A 796 -21.22 -7.75 -5.59
CA PRO A 796 -21.25 -6.87 -6.76
C PRO A 796 -20.03 -5.95 -6.75
N ARG A 797 -19.48 -5.65 -7.94
CA ARG A 797 -18.56 -4.51 -8.08
C ARG A 797 -19.38 -3.22 -8.11
N ALA A 798 -19.39 -2.50 -6.98
CA ALA A 798 -20.22 -1.32 -6.78
C ALA A 798 -19.44 -0.01 -6.95
N THR A 799 -20.12 1.05 -7.40
CA THR A 799 -19.59 2.40 -7.30
C THR A 799 -19.94 2.99 -5.92
N CYS A 800 -18.90 3.32 -5.14
CA CYS A 800 -19.06 3.85 -3.78
C CYS A 800 -18.23 5.11 -3.58
N HIS A 801 -18.43 5.80 -2.46
CA HIS A 801 -17.45 6.71 -1.91
C HIS A 801 -16.51 5.92 -0.99
N CYS A 802 -15.22 5.91 -1.30
CA CYS A 802 -14.24 5.09 -0.59
C CYS A 802 -13.17 5.99 0.06
N GLN A 803 -12.92 5.83 1.35
CA GLN A 803 -11.85 6.54 2.05
C GLN A 803 -10.93 5.54 2.75
N VAL A 804 -9.66 5.49 2.33
CA VAL A 804 -8.62 4.71 3.03
C VAL A 804 -8.32 5.38 4.38
N ILE A 805 -8.17 4.55 5.42
CA ILE A 805 -7.87 4.92 6.80
C ILE A 805 -6.81 3.94 7.34
N ARG A 806 -5.97 4.38 8.28
CA ARG A 806 -4.87 3.58 8.81
C ARG A 806 -4.53 3.89 10.27
N SER A 807 -3.86 2.93 10.89
CA SER A 807 -3.14 3.11 12.16
C SER A 807 -1.66 3.10 11.85
N VAL A 808 -0.96 4.24 12.02
CA VAL A 808 0.51 4.32 11.83
C VAL A 808 1.15 5.38 12.74
N GLY A 809 2.46 5.26 12.96
CA GLY A 809 3.24 6.23 13.70
C GLY A 809 4.72 6.26 13.28
N GLN A 810 5.50 7.01 14.05
CA GLN A 810 6.92 7.27 13.78
C GLN A 810 7.77 6.00 13.64
N TRP A 811 7.43 4.90 14.33
CA TRP A 811 8.16 3.63 14.22
C TRP A 811 7.77 2.80 12.99
N SER A 812 6.51 2.87 12.54
CA SER A 812 5.94 1.90 11.58
C SER A 812 5.91 2.40 10.13
N ALA A 813 5.67 3.70 9.93
CA ALA A 813 5.66 4.35 8.63
C ALA A 813 6.53 5.63 8.57
N GLY A 814 7.19 5.97 9.67
CA GLY A 814 8.06 7.14 9.76
C GLY A 814 7.33 8.48 9.87
N THR A 815 6.03 8.51 10.21
CA THR A 815 5.21 9.73 10.23
C THR A 815 5.55 10.66 11.42
N THR A 816 5.44 11.98 11.21
CA THR A 816 5.72 12.99 12.26
C THR A 816 4.71 12.94 13.41
N GLN A 817 3.47 12.56 13.11
CA GLN A 817 2.40 12.39 14.07
C GLN A 817 1.82 10.97 13.97
N ILE A 818 1.14 10.55 15.02
CA ILE A 818 0.40 9.28 15.05
C ILE A 818 -0.90 9.49 14.27
N GLU A 819 -1.13 8.66 13.26
CA GLU A 819 -2.41 8.58 12.57
C GLU A 819 -3.23 7.44 13.18
N GLY A 820 -4.36 7.78 13.81
CA GLY A 820 -5.35 6.84 14.34
C GLY A 820 -6.67 6.94 13.59
N SER A 821 -6.62 7.11 12.26
CA SER A 821 -7.80 7.45 11.46
C SER A 821 -8.85 6.33 11.42
N ILE A 822 -8.45 5.08 11.68
CA ILE A 822 -9.37 3.95 11.90
C ILE A 822 -10.21 4.12 13.17
N HIS A 823 -9.59 4.45 14.32
CA HIS A 823 -10.31 4.65 15.57
C HIS A 823 -11.30 5.82 15.48
N ASN A 824 -10.88 6.93 14.86
CA ASN A 824 -11.73 8.09 14.60
C ASN A 824 -12.93 7.75 13.69
N ALA A 825 -12.74 6.84 12.71
CA ALA A 825 -13.82 6.34 11.88
C ALA A 825 -14.81 5.49 12.67
N TYR A 826 -14.35 4.44 13.39
CA TYR A 826 -15.20 3.63 14.25
C TYR A 826 -16.02 4.50 15.23
N PHE A 827 -15.36 5.40 15.94
CA PHE A 827 -16.02 6.28 16.92
C PHE A 827 -17.09 7.18 16.26
N SER A 828 -16.72 7.92 15.21
CA SER A 828 -17.63 8.88 14.59
C SER A 828 -18.78 8.22 13.84
N LEU A 829 -18.57 7.03 13.26
CA LEU A 829 -19.61 6.32 12.53
C LEU A 829 -20.63 5.67 13.49
N ILE A 830 -20.17 5.06 14.58
CA ILE A 830 -21.07 4.49 15.62
C ILE A 830 -21.88 5.61 16.32
N GLU A 831 -21.28 6.76 16.62
CA GLU A 831 -22.05 7.91 17.13
C GLU A 831 -23.06 8.45 16.09
N LYS A 832 -22.91 8.19 14.79
CA LYS A 832 -23.81 8.68 13.73
C LYS A 832 -24.93 7.72 13.33
N ALA A 833 -24.77 6.41 13.51
CA ALA A 833 -25.75 5.38 13.13
C ALA A 833 -27.20 5.73 13.55
N GLU A 834 -28.21 5.31 12.80
CA GLU A 834 -29.63 5.61 13.06
C GLU A 834 -30.44 4.39 13.52
N HIS A 835 -30.10 3.19 13.02
CA HIS A 835 -30.91 1.98 13.13
C HIS A 835 -30.14 0.76 13.65
N PHE A 836 -28.95 0.45 13.13
CA PHE A 836 -28.12 -0.61 13.67
C PHE A 836 -26.62 -0.49 13.38
N VAL A 837 -25.84 -1.19 14.18
CA VAL A 837 -24.42 -1.46 14.00
C VAL A 837 -24.22 -2.97 14.07
N TYR A 838 -23.69 -3.56 12.99
CA TYR A 838 -23.27 -4.96 12.93
C TYR A 838 -21.73 -4.99 12.88
N ILE A 839 -21.10 -5.76 13.76
CA ILE A 839 -19.64 -5.87 13.86
C ILE A 839 -19.26 -7.35 13.87
N GLU A 840 -18.29 -7.71 13.04
CA GLU A 840 -17.55 -8.96 13.19
C GLU A 840 -16.09 -8.60 13.51
N ASN A 841 -15.57 -9.09 14.63
CA ASN A 841 -14.18 -8.79 15.00
C ASN A 841 -13.49 -9.95 15.72
N GLN A 842 -12.20 -10.13 15.45
CA GLN A 842 -11.37 -11.11 16.16
C GLN A 842 -11.24 -10.81 17.66
N PHE A 843 -11.29 -9.53 18.07
CA PHE A 843 -11.23 -9.11 19.47
C PHE A 843 -12.23 -7.99 19.72
N PHE A 844 -12.84 -7.99 20.92
CA PHE A 844 -13.71 -6.91 21.37
C PHE A 844 -13.23 -6.39 22.74
N ILE A 845 -12.20 -5.55 22.71
CA ILE A 845 -11.48 -5.04 23.88
C ILE A 845 -11.43 -3.51 23.81
N SER A 846 -12.20 -2.82 24.66
CA SER A 846 -12.42 -1.39 24.54
C SER A 846 -12.83 -0.76 25.89
N GLY A 847 -12.66 0.56 26.02
CA GLY A 847 -12.92 1.29 27.28
C GLY A 847 -13.98 2.38 27.14
N LEU A 848 -14.74 2.62 28.21
CA LEU A 848 -15.62 3.79 28.36
C LEU A 848 -14.81 5.06 28.67
N SER A 849 -15.47 6.22 28.63
CA SER A 849 -14.89 7.47 29.12
C SER A 849 -14.51 7.34 30.60
N GLY A 850 -13.24 7.65 30.93
CA GLY A 850 -12.66 7.47 32.25
C GLY A 850 -11.78 6.21 32.40
N ASP A 851 -11.80 5.26 31.45
CA ASP A 851 -10.90 4.09 31.50
C ASP A 851 -9.45 4.51 31.16
N GLU A 852 -8.57 4.55 32.17
CA GLU A 852 -7.14 4.85 31.97
C GLU A 852 -6.34 3.66 31.41
N THR A 853 -6.89 2.44 31.53
CA THR A 853 -6.22 1.18 31.15
C THR A 853 -6.34 0.94 29.65
N ILE A 854 -7.58 0.87 29.15
CA ILE A 854 -7.89 0.71 27.73
C ILE A 854 -8.26 2.09 27.17
N LYS A 855 -7.57 2.54 26.13
CA LYS A 855 -7.61 3.94 25.68
C LYS A 855 -8.48 4.16 24.43
N ASN A 856 -8.73 3.13 23.64
CA ASN A 856 -9.71 3.20 22.54
C ASN A 856 -11.14 3.32 23.09
N ARG A 857 -12.03 3.93 22.30
CA ARG A 857 -13.35 4.41 22.73
C ARG A 857 -14.51 3.87 21.89
N VAL A 858 -14.32 2.73 21.24
CA VAL A 858 -15.39 2.04 20.49
C VAL A 858 -16.56 1.67 21.44
N LEU A 859 -16.25 1.23 22.66
CA LEU A 859 -17.25 0.96 23.71
C LEU A 859 -18.03 2.21 24.12
N GLU A 860 -17.34 3.33 24.32
CA GLU A 860 -17.94 4.62 24.64
C GLU A 860 -18.90 5.09 23.54
N ALA A 861 -18.54 4.94 22.27
CA ALA A 861 -19.42 5.26 21.14
C ALA A 861 -20.69 4.39 21.14
N LEU A 862 -20.55 3.07 21.33
CA LEU A 862 -21.69 2.15 21.44
C LEU A 862 -22.59 2.49 22.62
N TYR A 863 -22.01 2.72 23.80
CA TYR A 863 -22.73 3.07 25.03
C TYR A 863 -23.53 4.37 24.87
N ARG A 864 -22.88 5.45 24.40
CA ARG A 864 -23.56 6.72 24.07
C ARG A 864 -24.68 6.53 23.05
N ARG A 865 -24.44 5.71 22.02
CA ARG A 865 -25.38 5.48 20.94
C ARG A 865 -26.62 4.72 21.41
N ILE A 866 -26.44 3.71 22.26
CA ILE A 866 -27.53 2.96 22.89
C ILE A 866 -28.33 3.87 23.83
N LEU A 867 -27.67 4.65 24.68
CA LEU A 867 -28.37 5.62 25.54
C LEU A 867 -29.08 6.72 24.74
N ARG A 868 -28.60 7.09 23.55
CA ARG A 868 -29.36 7.96 22.63
C ARG A 868 -30.65 7.28 22.16
N ALA A 869 -30.60 5.98 21.81
CA ALA A 869 -31.77 5.22 21.38
C ALA A 869 -32.86 5.17 22.46
N GLU A 870 -32.52 4.81 23.71
CA GLU A 870 -33.48 4.74 24.81
C GLU A 870 -33.98 6.13 25.23
N ARG A 871 -33.18 7.22 25.11
CA ARG A 871 -33.69 8.58 25.33
C ARG A 871 -34.70 9.01 24.26
N GLU A 872 -34.40 8.74 22.99
CA GLU A 872 -35.26 9.11 21.85
C GLU A 872 -36.41 8.12 21.61
N LYS A 873 -36.49 7.03 22.38
CA LYS A 873 -37.40 5.88 22.18
C LYS A 873 -37.37 5.32 20.75
N LYS A 874 -36.21 5.40 20.11
CA LYS A 874 -35.95 4.80 18.78
C LYS A 874 -35.44 3.38 18.94
N ARG A 875 -35.94 2.47 18.10
CA ARG A 875 -35.38 1.12 17.95
C ARG A 875 -33.95 1.22 17.42
N PHE A 876 -33.02 0.54 18.09
CA PHE A 876 -31.62 0.44 17.68
C PHE A 876 -31.06 -0.94 18.05
N LYS A 877 -30.12 -1.48 17.26
CA LYS A 877 -29.43 -2.76 17.55
C LYS A 877 -27.92 -2.63 17.38
N ALA A 878 -27.17 -3.20 18.32
CA ALA A 878 -25.75 -3.50 18.21
C ALA A 878 -25.58 -5.04 18.23
N ILE A 879 -25.09 -5.58 17.11
CA ILE A 879 -24.97 -7.02 16.86
C ILE A 879 -23.48 -7.31 16.72
N ILE A 880 -22.90 -8.01 17.69
CA ILE A 880 -21.45 -8.23 17.78
C ILE A 880 -21.17 -9.73 17.60
N ILE A 881 -20.39 -10.09 16.58
CA ILE A 881 -19.87 -11.45 16.38
C ILE A 881 -18.37 -11.47 16.66
N ILE A 882 -17.96 -12.40 17.50
CA ILE A 882 -16.59 -12.57 18.00
C ILE A 882 -16.24 -14.07 18.05
N PRO A 883 -14.95 -14.46 17.95
CA PRO A 883 -14.56 -15.84 18.14
C PRO A 883 -14.88 -16.28 19.57
N LEU A 884 -15.38 -17.50 19.73
CA LEU A 884 -15.79 -18.05 21.03
C LEU A 884 -14.59 -18.14 21.98
N LEU A 885 -13.41 -18.52 21.47
CA LEU A 885 -12.14 -18.56 22.19
C LEU A 885 -11.01 -17.92 21.35
N PRO A 886 -10.07 -17.19 21.98
CA PRO A 886 -8.86 -16.72 21.31
C PRO A 886 -8.07 -17.87 20.65
N GLY A 887 -7.67 -17.70 19.38
CA GLY A 887 -7.01 -18.73 18.57
C GLY A 887 -5.51 -18.88 18.84
N PHE A 888 -5.11 -19.05 20.10
CA PHE A 888 -3.73 -19.31 20.52
C PHE A 888 -3.58 -20.74 21.06
N GLN A 889 -2.35 -21.27 21.08
CA GLN A 889 -2.07 -22.65 21.49
C GLN A 889 -2.39 -22.88 22.98
N GLY A 890 -3.15 -23.96 23.28
CA GLY A 890 -3.48 -24.40 24.64
C GLY A 890 -4.99 -24.59 24.91
N GLY A 891 -5.32 -25.65 25.67
CA GLY A 891 -6.60 -25.86 26.32
C GLY A 891 -6.77 -24.92 27.51
N ILE A 892 -8.00 -24.48 27.80
CA ILE A 892 -8.23 -23.30 28.67
C ILE A 892 -7.63 -23.44 30.09
N ASP A 893 -7.62 -24.65 30.63
CA ASP A 893 -7.07 -24.94 31.97
C ASP A 893 -5.55 -25.20 32.00
N ASP A 894 -4.91 -25.28 30.83
CA ASP A 894 -3.51 -25.69 30.69
C ASP A 894 -2.52 -24.59 31.11
N GLY A 895 -1.30 -25.01 31.46
CA GLY A 895 -0.19 -24.11 31.80
C GLY A 895 0.36 -23.30 30.61
N GLY A 896 -0.05 -23.61 29.37
CA GLY A 896 0.27 -22.81 28.18
C GLY A 896 -0.81 -21.77 27.83
N ALA A 897 -2.02 -21.88 28.38
CA ALA A 897 -3.17 -21.06 27.98
C ALA A 897 -3.28 -19.72 28.74
N ALA A 898 -2.21 -19.26 29.38
CA ALA A 898 -2.19 -17.96 30.08
C ALA A 898 -2.51 -16.80 29.12
N SER A 899 -1.96 -16.82 27.90
CA SER A 899 -2.32 -15.88 26.82
C SER A 899 -3.81 -15.95 26.42
N VAL A 900 -4.40 -17.15 26.33
CA VAL A 900 -5.83 -17.33 26.00
C VAL A 900 -6.71 -16.70 27.10
N ARG A 901 -6.43 -17.04 28.37
CA ARG A 901 -7.18 -16.52 29.53
C ARG A 901 -6.99 -15.00 29.69
N ALA A 902 -5.79 -14.47 29.45
CA ALA A 902 -5.51 -13.03 29.50
C ALA A 902 -6.39 -12.24 28.52
N ILE A 903 -6.54 -12.73 27.29
CA ILE A 903 -7.40 -12.09 26.28
C ILE A 903 -8.88 -12.23 26.66
N MET A 904 -9.30 -13.41 27.15
CA MET A 904 -10.66 -13.61 27.68
C MET A 904 -10.96 -12.63 28.82
N HIS A 905 -10.03 -12.36 29.74
CA HIS A 905 -10.20 -11.39 30.82
C HIS A 905 -10.56 -10.00 30.28
N TRP A 906 -9.79 -9.48 29.31
CA TRP A 906 -10.02 -8.15 28.74
C TRP A 906 -11.29 -8.07 27.89
N GLN A 907 -11.64 -9.13 27.16
CA GLN A 907 -12.89 -9.22 26.41
C GLN A 907 -14.11 -9.26 27.35
N TYR A 908 -14.10 -10.11 28.38
CA TYR A 908 -15.17 -10.15 29.37
C TYR A 908 -15.27 -8.86 30.19
N ARG A 909 -14.15 -8.20 30.54
CA ARG A 909 -14.13 -6.86 31.18
C ARG A 909 -14.78 -5.79 30.30
N THR A 910 -14.66 -5.91 28.98
CA THR A 910 -15.29 -5.01 28.01
C THR A 910 -16.80 -5.28 27.92
N ILE A 911 -17.20 -6.56 27.92
CA ILE A 911 -18.58 -7.00 27.70
C ILE A 911 -19.44 -6.92 28.98
N CYS A 912 -19.10 -7.69 30.04
CA CYS A 912 -19.98 -7.92 31.20
C CYS A 912 -19.33 -7.84 32.59
N ARG A 913 -18.00 -7.85 32.73
CA ARG A 913 -17.34 -8.03 34.04
C ARG A 913 -16.79 -6.73 34.63
N GLY A 914 -17.46 -6.26 35.68
CA GLY A 914 -17.04 -5.12 36.49
C GLY A 914 -17.43 -3.75 35.93
N PRO A 915 -17.06 -2.66 36.62
CA PRO A 915 -17.62 -1.33 36.42
C PRO A 915 -17.20 -0.63 35.12
N ASN A 916 -16.27 -1.19 34.35
CA ASN A 916 -15.87 -0.66 33.04
C ASN A 916 -16.59 -1.37 31.87
N SER A 917 -17.43 -2.37 32.16
CA SER A 917 -18.11 -3.17 31.14
C SER A 917 -19.37 -2.49 30.60
N ILE A 918 -19.67 -2.68 29.31
CA ILE A 918 -20.83 -2.03 28.69
C ILE A 918 -22.16 -2.56 29.22
N LEU A 919 -22.29 -3.87 29.50
CA LEU A 919 -23.54 -4.41 30.01
C LEU A 919 -23.83 -3.93 31.44
N GLN A 920 -22.84 -3.86 32.34
CA GLN A 920 -23.06 -3.31 33.69
C GLN A 920 -23.53 -1.85 33.62
N ASN A 921 -22.80 -1.00 32.87
CA ASN A 921 -23.15 0.42 32.74
C ASN A 921 -24.52 0.64 32.07
N LEU A 922 -24.95 -0.26 31.18
CA LEU A 922 -26.32 -0.23 30.64
C LEU A 922 -27.36 -0.73 31.66
N TYR A 923 -27.10 -1.80 32.41
CA TYR A 923 -28.03 -2.26 33.46
C TYR A 923 -28.25 -1.19 34.54
N ASP A 924 -27.20 -0.49 34.96
CA ASP A 924 -27.26 0.55 35.98
C ASP A 924 -28.12 1.77 35.57
N VAL A 925 -28.33 1.99 34.26
CA VAL A 925 -29.06 3.15 33.72
C VAL A 925 -30.41 2.78 33.10
N ILE A 926 -30.51 1.63 32.42
CA ILE A 926 -31.71 1.22 31.65
C ILE A 926 -32.26 -0.17 32.02
N GLY A 927 -31.62 -0.87 32.97
CA GLY A 927 -32.04 -2.20 33.42
C GLY A 927 -31.97 -3.29 32.34
N PRO A 928 -32.72 -4.40 32.48
CA PRO A 928 -32.67 -5.55 31.57
C PRO A 928 -32.88 -5.23 30.08
N LYS A 929 -33.42 -4.06 29.74
CA LYS A 929 -33.50 -3.53 28.38
C LYS A 929 -32.15 -3.43 27.66
N ALA A 930 -31.01 -3.51 28.35
CA ALA A 930 -29.70 -3.58 27.69
C ALA A 930 -29.65 -4.68 26.61
N HIS A 931 -30.29 -5.83 26.85
CA HIS A 931 -30.43 -6.91 25.87
C HIS A 931 -31.31 -6.57 24.64
N ASP A 932 -32.21 -5.59 24.75
CA ASP A 932 -32.96 -5.09 23.58
C ASP A 932 -32.07 -4.25 22.65
N TYR A 933 -30.92 -3.77 23.12
CA TYR A 933 -30.03 -2.87 22.37
C TYR A 933 -28.68 -3.49 21.96
N ILE A 934 -28.07 -4.36 22.76
CA ILE A 934 -26.77 -4.98 22.42
C ILE A 934 -26.77 -6.49 22.70
N SER A 935 -26.11 -7.23 21.81
CA SER A 935 -26.12 -8.70 21.77
C SER A 935 -24.83 -9.25 21.18
N PHE A 936 -24.38 -10.40 21.71
CA PHE A 936 -23.08 -11.01 21.41
C PHE A 936 -23.23 -12.45 20.93
N TYR A 937 -22.50 -12.79 19.87
CA TYR A 937 -22.58 -14.06 19.16
C TYR A 937 -21.19 -14.59 18.79
N GLY A 938 -21.13 -15.87 18.45
CA GLY A 938 -19.98 -16.49 17.78
C GLY A 938 -20.45 -17.48 16.72
N LEU A 939 -19.51 -18.17 16.08
CA LEU A 939 -19.78 -19.14 15.03
C LEU A 939 -19.21 -20.52 15.41
N ARG A 940 -19.92 -21.60 15.07
CA ARG A 940 -19.53 -22.99 15.39
C ARG A 940 -20.01 -23.97 14.32
N ALA A 941 -19.11 -24.88 13.92
CA ALA A 941 -19.38 -25.97 13.00
C ALA A 941 -19.35 -27.35 13.70
N HIS A 942 -19.87 -28.37 13.03
CA HIS A 942 -19.68 -29.78 13.37
C HIS A 942 -19.38 -30.62 12.11
N GLY A 943 -18.89 -31.83 12.31
CA GLY A 943 -18.61 -32.78 11.25
C GLY A 943 -18.08 -34.11 11.79
N ARG A 944 -17.71 -35.02 10.89
CA ARG A 944 -17.03 -36.28 11.21
C ARG A 944 -15.60 -36.22 10.70
N LEU A 945 -14.62 -36.70 11.48
CA LEU A 945 -13.20 -36.61 11.09
C LEU A 945 -12.86 -37.47 9.86
N CYS A 946 -13.48 -38.63 9.74
CA CYS A 946 -13.36 -39.56 8.62
C CYS A 946 -14.62 -40.45 8.55
N GLU A 947 -14.78 -41.24 7.50
CA GLU A 947 -15.87 -42.24 7.44
C GLU A 947 -15.76 -43.23 8.62
N GLY A 948 -16.87 -43.48 9.32
CA GLY A 948 -16.89 -44.26 10.57
C GLY A 948 -16.21 -43.60 11.79
N GLY A 949 -15.46 -42.51 11.62
CA GLY A 949 -14.77 -41.79 12.69
C GLY A 949 -15.68 -41.02 13.66
N PRO A 950 -15.10 -40.38 14.69
CA PRO A 950 -15.87 -39.65 15.69
C PRO A 950 -16.54 -38.41 15.12
N LEU A 951 -17.67 -38.05 15.75
CA LEU A 951 -18.41 -36.82 15.54
C LEU A 951 -17.79 -35.72 16.42
N VAL A 952 -17.49 -34.55 15.82
CA VAL A 952 -16.75 -33.46 16.46
C VAL A 952 -17.35 -32.08 16.17
N THR A 953 -17.10 -31.12 17.05
CA THR A 953 -17.36 -29.68 16.84
C THR A 953 -16.11 -28.84 17.08
N ASN A 954 -15.96 -27.76 16.30
CA ASN A 954 -14.98 -26.72 16.56
C ASN A 954 -15.64 -25.34 16.37
N GLN A 955 -15.08 -24.30 16.99
CA GLN A 955 -15.47 -22.94 16.66
C GLN A 955 -15.09 -22.63 15.21
N ILE A 956 -15.90 -21.83 14.53
CA ILE A 956 -15.45 -21.13 13.33
C ILE A 956 -14.78 -19.86 13.83
N TYR A 957 -13.50 -19.68 13.52
CA TYR A 957 -12.72 -18.58 14.04
C TYR A 957 -13.01 -17.33 13.24
N VAL A 958 -13.83 -16.46 13.83
CA VAL A 958 -14.14 -15.12 13.32
C VAL A 958 -12.86 -14.29 13.37
N HIS A 959 -12.18 -14.20 12.22
CA HIS A 959 -11.02 -13.37 12.01
C HIS A 959 -11.36 -12.07 11.26
N SER A 960 -12.59 -11.92 10.75
CA SER A 960 -13.13 -10.66 10.20
C SER A 960 -12.72 -9.43 11.03
N LYS A 961 -12.56 -8.27 10.37
CA LYS A 961 -12.53 -6.95 11.02
C LYS A 961 -13.46 -6.01 10.27
N LEU A 962 -14.76 -6.26 10.46
CA LEU A 962 -15.86 -5.69 9.71
C LEU A 962 -16.77 -4.85 10.64
N MET A 963 -17.27 -3.74 10.11
CA MET A 963 -18.43 -3.04 10.68
C MET A 963 -19.37 -2.60 9.55
N ILE A 964 -20.67 -2.88 9.69
CA ILE A 964 -21.75 -2.41 8.80
C ILE A 964 -22.74 -1.57 9.61
N ILE A 965 -23.19 -0.45 9.04
CA ILE A 965 -24.07 0.52 9.69
C ILE A 965 -25.24 0.83 8.76
N ASP A 966 -26.46 0.67 9.30
CA ASP A 966 -27.74 1.03 8.67
C ASP A 966 -27.95 0.47 7.24
N ASP A 967 -27.28 -0.64 6.90
CA ASP A 967 -27.13 -1.19 5.55
C ASP A 967 -26.68 -0.12 4.51
N ARG A 968 -25.90 0.90 4.90
CA ARG A 968 -25.44 2.04 4.05
C ARG A 968 -23.94 2.34 4.10
N ILE A 969 -23.28 2.03 5.21
CA ILE A 969 -21.84 2.29 5.41
C ILE A 969 -21.17 1.00 5.87
N THR A 970 -20.05 0.65 5.24
CA THR A 970 -19.23 -0.52 5.59
C THR A 970 -17.79 -0.10 5.86
N LEU A 971 -17.15 -0.69 6.88
CA LEU A 971 -15.72 -0.57 7.18
C LEU A 971 -15.10 -1.97 7.15
N ILE A 972 -14.09 -2.17 6.29
CA ILE A 972 -13.32 -3.43 6.14
C ILE A 972 -11.83 -3.10 6.27
N GLY A 973 -11.05 -3.95 6.97
CA GLY A 973 -9.61 -3.78 7.10
C GLY A 973 -8.93 -4.87 7.93
N SER A 974 -7.73 -4.57 8.43
CA SER A 974 -6.94 -5.45 9.30
C SER A 974 -7.10 -5.17 10.80
N ALA A 975 -7.64 -4.00 11.17
CA ALA A 975 -7.66 -3.47 12.53
C ALA A 975 -8.72 -4.13 13.44
N ASN A 976 -8.25 -4.77 14.50
CA ASN A 976 -9.10 -5.32 15.54
C ASN A 976 -9.66 -4.24 16.48
N ILE A 977 -10.72 -4.54 17.24
CA ILE A 977 -11.18 -3.66 18.33
C ILE A 977 -10.35 -3.96 19.58
N ASN A 978 -9.15 -3.37 19.63
CA ASN A 978 -8.25 -3.31 20.77
C ASN A 978 -7.30 -2.10 20.65
N ASP A 979 -6.58 -1.74 21.70
CA ASP A 979 -5.63 -0.62 21.64
C ASP A 979 -4.44 -0.91 20.71
N ARG A 980 -4.03 -2.18 20.58
CA ARG A 980 -2.96 -2.64 19.67
C ARG A 980 -3.20 -2.16 18.23
N SER A 981 -4.41 -2.34 17.73
CA SER A 981 -4.81 -1.96 16.37
C SER A 981 -5.30 -0.51 16.27
N LEU A 982 -5.92 0.05 17.31
CA LEU A 982 -6.65 1.33 17.22
C LEU A 982 -5.85 2.59 17.62
N LEU A 983 -4.76 2.48 18.41
CA LEU A 983 -4.06 3.67 18.90
C LEU A 983 -3.05 4.30 17.92
N GLY A 984 -2.75 3.68 16.77
CA GLY A 984 -1.78 4.17 15.76
C GLY A 984 -0.30 4.12 16.18
N SER A 985 -0.01 4.27 17.48
CA SER A 985 1.34 4.20 18.07
C SER A 985 1.85 2.78 18.31
N ARG A 986 0.95 1.79 18.23
CA ARG A 986 1.21 0.36 18.43
C ARG A 986 1.35 -0.33 17.07
N ASP A 987 0.51 -1.28 16.70
CA ASP A 987 0.64 -2.03 15.44
C ASP A 987 0.23 -1.15 14.24
N SER A 988 0.81 -1.42 13.06
CA SER A 988 0.30 -0.80 11.82
C SER A 988 -0.84 -1.58 11.22
N GLU A 989 -1.89 -0.85 10.83
CA GLU A 989 -3.14 -1.40 10.30
C GLU A 989 -3.64 -0.54 9.15
N ILE A 990 -4.47 -1.13 8.28
CA ILE A 990 -5.17 -0.42 7.22
C ILE A 990 -6.64 -0.85 7.17
N ALA A 991 -7.51 0.07 6.78
CA ALA A 991 -8.91 -0.19 6.49
C ALA A 991 -9.43 0.78 5.41
N VAL A 992 -10.66 0.55 4.96
CA VAL A 992 -11.40 1.46 4.08
C VAL A 992 -12.79 1.68 4.66
N VAL A 993 -13.24 2.95 4.68
CA VAL A 993 -14.65 3.31 4.86
C VAL A 993 -15.29 3.38 3.48
N ILE A 994 -16.40 2.65 3.32
CA ILE A 994 -17.17 2.52 2.10
C ILE A 994 -18.56 3.07 2.39
N GLU A 995 -18.96 4.12 1.68
CA GLU A 995 -20.29 4.70 1.76
C GLU A 995 -20.97 4.50 0.40
N ASP A 996 -22.13 3.85 0.39
CA ASP A 996 -22.83 3.48 -0.84
C ASP A 996 -23.36 4.69 -1.63
N LYS A 997 -23.22 4.66 -2.96
CA LYS A 997 -23.92 5.57 -3.88
C LYS A 997 -25.20 4.95 -4.44
N GLU A 998 -25.10 3.70 -4.86
CA GLU A 998 -26.18 2.93 -5.44
C GLU A 998 -27.08 2.43 -4.31
N VAL A 999 -28.31 2.96 -4.23
CA VAL A 999 -29.30 2.52 -3.24
C VAL A 999 -30.35 1.59 -3.85
N VAL A 1000 -30.89 0.71 -3.02
CA VAL A 1000 -31.91 -0.29 -3.34
C VAL A 1000 -33.04 -0.25 -2.31
N SER A 1001 -34.25 -0.60 -2.74
CA SER A 1001 -35.42 -0.66 -1.86
C SER A 1001 -35.31 -1.83 -0.88
N SER A 1002 -35.32 -1.52 0.42
CA SER A 1002 -35.26 -2.45 1.56
C SER A 1002 -36.27 -2.01 2.64
N LYS A 1003 -36.16 -2.58 3.85
CA LYS A 1003 -36.95 -2.20 5.03
C LYS A 1003 -36.06 -1.99 6.25
N MET A 1004 -36.53 -1.15 7.17
CA MET A 1004 -35.89 -0.89 8.46
C MET A 1004 -36.95 -0.64 9.54
N ASN A 1005 -37.08 -1.54 10.52
CA ASN A 1005 -38.19 -1.57 11.48
C ASN A 1005 -39.58 -1.50 10.81
N GLY A 1006 -39.79 -2.32 9.78
CA GLY A 1006 -41.03 -2.44 9.01
C GLY A 1006 -41.33 -1.28 8.05
N LYS A 1007 -40.56 -0.19 8.11
CA LYS A 1007 -40.71 0.98 7.22
C LYS A 1007 -39.88 0.81 5.95
N PRO A 1008 -40.27 1.42 4.81
CA PRO A 1008 -39.40 1.48 3.63
C PRO A 1008 -38.05 2.14 3.96
N TRP A 1009 -36.97 1.58 3.43
CA TRP A 1009 -35.60 2.07 3.62
C TRP A 1009 -34.83 1.96 2.31
N GLU A 1010 -34.12 3.01 1.94
CA GLU A 1010 -33.14 2.96 0.85
C GLU A 1010 -31.81 2.47 1.42
N ALA A 1011 -31.51 1.18 1.25
CA ALA A 1011 -30.26 0.58 1.67
C ALA A 1011 -29.19 0.73 0.59
N GLY A 1012 -27.92 0.78 0.96
CA GLY A 1012 -26.80 0.74 0.02
C GLY A 1012 -26.60 -0.65 -0.58
N LYS A 1013 -26.38 -0.73 -1.91
CA LYS A 1013 -26.24 -1.97 -2.67
C LYS A 1013 -25.08 -2.84 -2.19
N PHE A 1014 -23.93 -2.24 -1.89
CA PHE A 1014 -22.74 -2.93 -1.39
C PHE A 1014 -22.97 -3.41 0.05
N SER A 1015 -23.35 -2.49 0.95
CA SER A 1015 -23.51 -2.78 2.37
C SER A 1015 -24.62 -3.81 2.64
N LEU A 1016 -25.77 -3.68 1.97
CA LEU A 1016 -26.88 -4.65 2.09
C LEU A 1016 -26.50 -6.03 1.54
N SER A 1017 -25.86 -6.12 0.36
CA SER A 1017 -25.53 -7.43 -0.24
C SER A 1017 -24.50 -8.21 0.57
N LEU A 1018 -23.53 -7.52 1.18
CA LEU A 1018 -22.59 -8.11 2.14
C LEU A 1018 -23.33 -8.63 3.38
N ARG A 1019 -24.16 -7.79 3.99
CA ARG A 1019 -24.89 -8.10 5.22
C ARG A 1019 -25.91 -9.23 5.01
N LEU A 1020 -26.60 -9.26 3.87
CA LEU A 1020 -27.48 -10.38 3.48
C LEU A 1020 -26.70 -11.69 3.29
N SER A 1021 -25.52 -11.65 2.67
CA SER A 1021 -24.73 -12.86 2.39
C SER A 1021 -24.13 -13.45 3.66
N LEU A 1022 -23.53 -12.63 4.52
CA LEU A 1022 -23.04 -13.04 5.85
C LEU A 1022 -24.18 -13.61 6.70
N TRP A 1023 -25.34 -12.96 6.74
CA TRP A 1023 -26.48 -13.46 7.51
C TRP A 1023 -27.05 -14.76 6.93
N ALA A 1024 -27.05 -14.94 5.61
CA ALA A 1024 -27.49 -16.19 5.00
C ALA A 1024 -26.55 -17.35 5.29
N GLU A 1025 -25.23 -17.12 5.33
CA GLU A 1025 -24.23 -18.09 5.79
C GLU A 1025 -24.44 -18.43 7.27
N HIS A 1026 -24.44 -17.42 8.15
CA HIS A 1026 -24.51 -17.60 9.60
C HIS A 1026 -25.80 -18.29 10.04
N LEU A 1027 -26.91 -18.08 9.33
CA LEU A 1027 -28.22 -18.69 9.60
C LEU A 1027 -28.51 -19.94 8.74
N GLY A 1028 -27.67 -20.30 7.77
CA GLY A 1028 -27.86 -21.45 6.88
C GLY A 1028 -29.09 -21.32 5.98
N LEU A 1029 -29.31 -20.15 5.38
CA LEU A 1029 -30.47 -19.84 4.53
C LEU A 1029 -30.18 -20.07 3.05
N HIS A 1030 -31.15 -20.64 2.34
CA HIS A 1030 -31.11 -20.75 0.88
C HIS A 1030 -31.62 -19.47 0.20
N ARG A 1031 -31.30 -19.26 -1.09
CA ARG A 1031 -31.63 -18.03 -1.86
C ARG A 1031 -33.09 -17.55 -1.73
N GLY A 1032 -34.06 -18.45 -1.62
CA GLY A 1032 -35.48 -18.09 -1.43
C GLY A 1032 -35.80 -17.51 -0.05
N GLU A 1033 -35.07 -17.92 0.99
CA GLU A 1033 -35.30 -17.50 2.38
C GLU A 1033 -34.65 -16.15 2.71
N VAL A 1034 -33.71 -15.66 1.88
CA VAL A 1034 -32.99 -14.38 2.05
C VAL A 1034 -33.96 -13.19 2.16
N SER A 1035 -35.13 -13.27 1.52
CA SER A 1035 -36.17 -12.24 1.63
C SER A 1035 -36.69 -12.02 3.06
N HIS A 1036 -36.59 -13.02 3.94
CA HIS A 1036 -36.98 -12.93 5.36
C HIS A 1036 -35.96 -12.18 6.23
N ILE A 1037 -34.73 -11.96 5.75
CA ILE A 1037 -33.66 -11.24 6.45
C ILE A 1037 -33.39 -9.85 5.84
N MET A 1038 -34.35 -9.28 5.09
CA MET A 1038 -34.23 -7.94 4.50
C MET A 1038 -34.22 -6.81 5.54
N ASP A 1039 -35.01 -6.92 6.61
CA ASP A 1039 -35.04 -5.93 7.71
C ASP A 1039 -34.18 -6.42 8.88
N PRO A 1040 -32.98 -5.87 9.11
CA PRO A 1040 -32.05 -6.43 10.10
C PRO A 1040 -32.48 -6.16 11.55
N ILE A 1041 -33.49 -5.33 11.80
CA ILE A 1041 -33.88 -4.96 13.18
C ILE A 1041 -35.29 -5.37 13.58
N ASP A 1042 -36.20 -5.68 12.66
CA ASP A 1042 -37.58 -6.10 12.97
C ASP A 1042 -37.65 -7.35 13.89
N ASP A 1043 -38.76 -7.54 14.62
CA ASP A 1043 -38.92 -8.68 15.52
C ASP A 1043 -39.02 -10.03 14.78
N SER A 1044 -39.65 -10.04 13.60
CA SER A 1044 -39.77 -11.25 12.78
C SER A 1044 -38.42 -11.76 12.26
N THR A 1045 -37.50 -10.86 11.97
CA THR A 1045 -36.12 -11.22 11.58
C THR A 1045 -35.22 -11.40 12.81
N PHE A 1046 -35.09 -10.38 13.66
CA PHE A 1046 -34.08 -10.37 14.72
C PHE A 1046 -34.41 -11.33 15.88
N LYS A 1047 -35.66 -11.37 16.36
CA LYS A 1047 -36.04 -12.28 17.45
C LYS A 1047 -36.34 -13.68 16.93
N ASN A 1048 -37.19 -13.79 15.92
CA ASN A 1048 -37.76 -15.08 15.51
C ASN A 1048 -36.85 -15.88 14.56
N ILE A 1049 -35.85 -15.26 13.92
CA ILE A 1049 -34.82 -15.95 13.13
C ILE A 1049 -33.46 -15.83 13.83
N TRP A 1050 -32.88 -14.64 13.93
CA TRP A 1050 -31.49 -14.47 14.39
C TRP A 1050 -31.25 -14.99 15.82
N MET A 1051 -31.95 -14.44 16.82
CA MET A 1051 -31.84 -14.89 18.21
C MET A 1051 -32.33 -16.33 18.42
N ALA A 1052 -33.37 -16.75 17.70
CA ALA A 1052 -33.93 -18.09 17.80
C ALA A 1052 -32.94 -19.16 17.30
N THR A 1053 -32.34 -18.97 16.13
CA THR A 1053 -31.30 -19.86 15.58
C THR A 1053 -30.08 -19.88 16.50
N ALA A 1054 -29.56 -18.72 16.92
CA ALA A 1054 -28.42 -18.64 17.83
C ALA A 1054 -28.63 -19.45 19.13
N LYS A 1055 -29.79 -19.28 19.78
CA LYS A 1055 -30.15 -20.00 21.00
C LYS A 1055 -30.33 -21.50 20.76
N THR A 1056 -31.05 -21.89 19.71
CA THR A 1056 -31.32 -23.29 19.36
C THR A 1056 -30.02 -24.03 19.07
N ASN A 1057 -29.13 -23.44 18.27
CA ASN A 1057 -27.81 -23.98 17.97
C ASN A 1057 -26.96 -24.11 19.24
N THR A 1058 -26.88 -23.08 20.10
CA THR A 1058 -26.16 -23.16 21.38
C THR A 1058 -26.67 -24.31 22.26
N MET A 1059 -27.98 -24.49 22.36
CA MET A 1059 -28.58 -25.60 23.13
C MET A 1059 -28.20 -26.96 22.54
N ILE A 1060 -28.31 -27.16 21.23
CA ILE A 1060 -27.95 -28.42 20.56
C ILE A 1060 -26.44 -28.72 20.71
N TYR A 1061 -25.57 -27.72 20.52
CA TYR A 1061 -24.13 -27.90 20.70
C TYR A 1061 -23.76 -28.23 22.15
N GLN A 1062 -24.47 -27.65 23.13
CA GLN A 1062 -24.33 -28.00 24.54
C GLN A 1062 -24.81 -29.42 24.85
N ASP A 1063 -25.98 -29.83 24.33
CA ASP A 1063 -26.54 -31.18 24.50
C ASP A 1063 -25.58 -32.25 23.95
N VAL A 1064 -25.11 -32.08 22.71
CA VAL A 1064 -24.39 -33.13 21.95
C VAL A 1064 -22.93 -33.26 22.36
N PHE A 1065 -22.26 -32.13 22.63
CA PHE A 1065 -20.80 -32.08 22.82
C PHE A 1065 -20.37 -31.56 24.18
N SER A 1066 -21.27 -30.96 24.97
CA SER A 1066 -20.92 -30.17 26.15
C SER A 1066 -19.80 -29.14 25.90
N CYS A 1067 -19.73 -28.61 24.67
CA CYS A 1067 -18.57 -27.87 24.19
C CYS A 1067 -18.30 -26.58 25.00
N VAL A 1068 -17.04 -26.17 25.09
CA VAL A 1068 -16.65 -24.88 25.65
C VAL A 1068 -16.45 -23.81 24.57
N PRO A 1069 -16.67 -22.52 24.91
CA PRO A 1069 -17.15 -22.01 26.20
C PRO A 1069 -18.68 -22.13 26.31
N ASN A 1070 -19.20 -22.19 27.54
CA ASN A 1070 -20.64 -22.26 27.84
C ASN A 1070 -20.98 -21.68 29.22
N ASP A 1071 -22.23 -21.26 29.42
CA ASP A 1071 -22.68 -20.60 30.66
C ASP A 1071 -22.95 -21.56 31.83
N LEU A 1072 -22.64 -22.86 31.70
CA LEU A 1072 -22.77 -23.85 32.78
C LEU A 1072 -21.50 -24.03 33.61
N ILE A 1073 -20.34 -23.63 33.07
CA ILE A 1073 -19.03 -23.76 33.71
C ILE A 1073 -18.57 -22.39 34.22
N HIS A 1074 -18.76 -22.12 35.52
CA HIS A 1074 -18.39 -20.83 36.14
C HIS A 1074 -16.98 -20.80 36.73
N SER A 1075 -16.32 -21.96 36.88
CA SER A 1075 -15.00 -22.12 37.50
C SER A 1075 -14.13 -23.17 36.81
N ARG A 1076 -12.80 -23.08 37.00
CA ARG A 1076 -11.80 -24.09 36.59
C ARG A 1076 -12.00 -25.41 37.32
N ALA A 1077 -12.57 -25.37 38.54
CA ALA A 1077 -12.95 -26.57 39.29
C ALA A 1077 -14.11 -27.31 38.58
N GLN A 1078 -15.17 -26.61 38.20
CA GLN A 1078 -16.27 -27.17 37.41
C GLN A 1078 -15.79 -27.65 36.04
N PHE A 1079 -14.92 -26.89 35.35
CA PHE A 1079 -14.33 -27.30 34.07
C PHE A 1079 -13.64 -28.67 34.18
N ARG A 1080 -12.75 -28.84 35.15
CA ARG A 1080 -12.06 -30.14 35.39
C ARG A 1080 -13.04 -31.25 35.75
N GLN A 1081 -14.11 -30.96 36.49
CA GLN A 1081 -15.14 -31.94 36.83
C GLN A 1081 -15.94 -32.39 35.59
N SER A 1082 -16.38 -31.44 34.76
CA SER A 1082 -17.15 -31.71 33.53
C SER A 1082 -16.38 -32.56 32.52
N PHE A 1083 -15.07 -32.35 32.37
CA PHE A 1083 -14.26 -33.07 31.37
C PHE A 1083 -13.43 -34.24 31.92
N ALA A 1084 -13.52 -34.57 33.22
CA ALA A 1084 -12.76 -35.66 33.83
C ALA A 1084 -12.94 -37.00 33.11
N HIS A 1085 -14.18 -37.35 32.75
CA HIS A 1085 -14.50 -38.60 32.04
C HIS A 1085 -14.01 -38.63 30.58
N CYS A 1086 -13.92 -37.47 29.92
CA CYS A 1086 -13.41 -37.36 28.55
C CYS A 1086 -11.88 -37.49 28.51
N ARG A 1087 -11.17 -36.83 29.42
CA ARG A 1087 -9.69 -36.86 29.49
C ARG A 1087 -9.16 -38.31 29.53
N ASP A 1088 -9.79 -39.16 30.34
CA ASP A 1088 -9.35 -40.53 30.58
C ASP A 1088 -9.73 -41.51 29.44
N LYS A 1089 -10.57 -41.08 28.47
CA LYS A 1089 -10.96 -41.87 27.28
C LYS A 1089 -10.15 -41.56 26.02
N ILE A 1090 -9.80 -40.30 25.77
CA ILE A 1090 -9.44 -39.84 24.41
C ILE A 1090 -7.95 -39.44 24.25
N GLY A 1091 -7.20 -39.22 25.34
CA GLY A 1091 -5.72 -39.19 25.29
C GLY A 1091 -5.06 -38.07 24.46
N HIS A 1092 -5.73 -36.93 24.32
CA HIS A 1092 -5.24 -35.77 23.54
C HIS A 1092 -4.47 -34.74 24.39
N ASN A 1093 -3.81 -33.80 23.69
CA ASN A 1093 -3.08 -32.69 24.31
C ASN A 1093 -3.99 -31.65 24.98
N THR A 1094 -5.16 -31.35 24.38
CA THR A 1094 -6.15 -30.42 24.92
C THR A 1094 -7.39 -31.18 25.42
N ILE A 1095 -8.02 -30.64 26.46
CA ILE A 1095 -9.18 -31.26 27.13
C ILE A 1095 -10.50 -30.90 26.43
N ASP A 1096 -10.49 -29.93 25.50
CA ASP A 1096 -11.68 -29.22 25.00
C ASP A 1096 -12.03 -29.45 23.51
N LEU A 1097 -11.52 -30.52 22.89
CA LEU A 1097 -11.69 -30.88 21.46
C LEU A 1097 -13.11 -31.08 20.92
N GLY A 1098 -14.15 -30.97 21.74
CA GLY A 1098 -15.54 -31.04 21.27
C GLY A 1098 -15.93 -32.37 20.60
N VAL A 1099 -15.46 -33.51 21.12
CA VAL A 1099 -15.88 -34.85 20.68
C VAL A 1099 -17.26 -35.17 21.27
N ALA A 1100 -18.18 -35.71 20.46
CA ALA A 1100 -19.53 -36.05 20.92
C ALA A 1100 -19.54 -37.22 21.92
N GLN A 1101 -20.55 -37.25 22.79
CA GLN A 1101 -20.78 -38.38 23.70
C GLN A 1101 -21.40 -39.57 22.95
N GLU A 1102 -21.05 -40.79 23.33
CA GLU A 1102 -21.41 -42.03 22.60
C GLU A 1102 -22.92 -42.33 22.61
N LYS A 1103 -23.66 -41.80 23.60
CA LYS A 1103 -25.13 -41.81 23.69
C LYS A 1103 -25.61 -40.58 24.46
N LEU A 1104 -26.76 -40.01 24.07
CA LEU A 1104 -27.45 -38.97 24.83
C LEU A 1104 -28.53 -39.60 25.71
N GLU A 1105 -28.31 -39.63 27.03
CA GLU A 1105 -29.28 -40.19 28.00
C GLU A 1105 -30.34 -39.14 28.38
N THR A 1106 -31.51 -39.22 27.74
CA THR A 1106 -32.67 -38.39 28.10
C THR A 1106 -33.66 -39.14 28.97
N TYR A 1107 -33.95 -38.60 30.17
CA TYR A 1107 -35.00 -39.09 31.05
C TYR A 1107 -36.37 -38.53 30.63
N GLN A 1108 -37.25 -39.40 30.13
CA GLN A 1108 -38.69 -39.14 30.00
C GLN A 1108 -39.46 -40.35 30.54
N ASP A 1109 -40.47 -40.08 31.38
CA ASP A 1109 -41.40 -41.07 31.97
C ASP A 1109 -40.76 -42.30 32.66
N GLY A 1110 -39.50 -42.19 33.07
CA GLY A 1110 -38.75 -43.22 33.80
C GLY A 1110 -37.98 -44.22 32.93
N ASP A 1111 -38.17 -44.20 31.61
CA ASP A 1111 -37.44 -45.04 30.66
C ASP A 1111 -36.23 -44.31 30.06
N LEU A 1112 -35.10 -45.04 29.93
CA LEU A 1112 -33.88 -44.54 29.31
C LEU A 1112 -33.98 -44.59 27.78
N LYS A 1113 -34.57 -43.56 27.17
CA LYS A 1113 -34.43 -43.31 25.73
C LYS A 1113 -33.10 -42.63 25.44
N GLY A 1114 -32.22 -43.39 24.77
CA GLY A 1114 -31.03 -42.84 24.13
C GLY A 1114 -31.38 -42.24 22.77
N THR A 1115 -31.08 -40.96 22.56
CA THR A 1115 -31.19 -40.29 21.25
C THR A 1115 -29.85 -40.34 20.52
N ASP A 1116 -29.86 -40.48 19.19
CA ASP A 1116 -28.63 -40.38 18.39
C ASP A 1116 -28.16 -38.91 18.32
N PRO A 1117 -26.90 -38.60 18.68
CA PRO A 1117 -26.28 -37.30 18.45
C PRO A 1117 -26.53 -36.70 17.04
N ILE A 1118 -26.60 -37.53 16.01
CA ILE A 1118 -26.79 -37.13 14.61
C ILE A 1118 -28.20 -36.58 14.39
N GLU A 1119 -29.25 -37.22 14.95
CA GLU A 1119 -30.64 -36.73 14.87
C GLU A 1119 -30.76 -35.35 15.51
N ARG A 1120 -30.05 -35.13 16.64
CA ARG A 1120 -30.03 -33.84 17.34
C ARG A 1120 -29.32 -32.76 16.53
N LEU A 1121 -28.25 -33.10 15.80
CA LEU A 1121 -27.51 -32.15 14.95
C LEU A 1121 -28.21 -31.81 13.63
N GLN A 1122 -29.09 -32.67 13.10
CA GLN A 1122 -29.95 -32.35 11.95
C GLN A 1122 -30.88 -31.15 12.21
N MET A 1123 -31.05 -30.73 13.48
CA MET A 1123 -31.78 -29.53 13.87
C MET A 1123 -30.95 -28.23 13.84
N ILE A 1124 -29.63 -28.29 13.63
CA ILE A 1124 -28.78 -27.10 13.48
C ILE A 1124 -29.13 -26.38 12.17
N LYS A 1125 -29.24 -25.05 12.22
CA LYS A 1125 -29.30 -24.20 11.03
C LYS A 1125 -28.15 -23.20 11.02
N GLY A 1126 -27.31 -23.28 9.98
CA GLY A 1126 -26.12 -22.44 9.85
C GLY A 1126 -25.12 -22.65 10.98
N HIS A 1127 -24.41 -21.57 11.30
CA HIS A 1127 -23.22 -21.56 12.16
C HIS A 1127 -23.38 -20.71 13.42
N LEU A 1128 -24.37 -19.82 13.45
CA LEU A 1128 -24.57 -18.82 14.51
C LEU A 1128 -24.89 -19.47 15.86
N VAL A 1129 -24.18 -19.04 16.91
CA VAL A 1129 -24.44 -19.41 18.31
C VAL A 1129 -24.39 -18.17 19.21
N SER A 1130 -25.14 -18.19 20.31
CA SER A 1130 -25.02 -17.17 21.37
C SER A 1130 -23.62 -17.21 21.99
N PHE A 1131 -23.01 -16.04 22.22
CA PHE A 1131 -21.74 -15.95 22.95
C PHE A 1131 -22.00 -16.06 24.47
N PRO A 1132 -21.32 -16.98 25.19
CA PRO A 1132 -21.53 -17.15 26.63
C PRO A 1132 -20.96 -15.97 27.41
N LEU A 1133 -21.65 -15.53 28.47
CA LEU A 1133 -21.27 -14.40 29.31
C LEU A 1133 -20.74 -14.83 30.68
N ASP A 1134 -21.21 -15.97 31.19
CA ASP A 1134 -20.97 -16.48 32.54
C ASP A 1134 -19.86 -17.56 32.59
N PHE A 1135 -19.33 -17.97 31.42
CA PHE A 1135 -18.24 -18.94 31.34
C PHE A 1135 -16.99 -18.47 32.09
N MET A 1136 -16.55 -19.24 33.09
CA MET A 1136 -15.48 -18.88 34.03
C MET A 1136 -15.70 -17.52 34.72
N SER A 1137 -16.95 -17.17 35.06
CA SER A 1137 -17.33 -15.94 35.77
C SER A 1137 -16.76 -15.80 37.18
N GLN A 1138 -16.44 -16.90 37.85
CA GLN A 1138 -15.91 -16.92 39.22
C GLN A 1138 -14.37 -16.93 39.28
N GLU A 1139 -13.69 -16.85 38.13
CA GLU A 1139 -12.24 -16.99 38.02
C GLU A 1139 -11.56 -15.66 37.66
N ASP A 1140 -10.39 -15.40 38.28
CA ASP A 1140 -9.48 -14.38 37.78
C ASP A 1140 -8.69 -14.94 36.60
N LEU A 1141 -9.15 -14.63 35.39
CA LEU A 1141 -8.56 -15.08 34.14
C LEU A 1141 -7.23 -14.37 33.78
N ARG A 1142 -6.70 -13.48 34.62
CA ARG A 1142 -5.37 -12.90 34.41
C ARG A 1142 -4.27 -13.97 34.62
N PRO A 1143 -3.10 -13.83 33.96
CA PRO A 1143 -1.95 -14.67 34.27
C PRO A 1143 -1.57 -14.58 35.75
N TYR A 1144 -1.03 -15.66 36.32
CA TYR A 1144 -0.55 -15.70 37.71
C TYR A 1144 0.98 -15.84 37.79
N PHE A 1145 1.56 -15.59 38.97
CA PHE A 1145 3.00 -15.31 39.15
C PHE A 1145 3.99 -16.37 38.67
N SER A 1146 3.56 -17.60 38.36
CA SER A 1146 4.43 -18.66 37.80
C SER A 1146 4.31 -18.80 36.27
N GLU A 1147 3.50 -17.97 35.61
CA GLU A 1147 3.30 -17.96 34.16
C GLU A 1147 4.14 -16.84 33.51
N SER A 1148 4.68 -17.09 32.32
CA SER A 1148 5.50 -16.12 31.56
C SER A 1148 4.77 -14.80 31.30
N GLU A 1149 3.48 -14.91 30.99
CA GLU A 1149 2.59 -13.80 30.67
C GLU A 1149 2.35 -12.85 31.86
N TYR A 1150 2.54 -13.29 33.11
CA TYR A 1150 2.48 -12.40 34.28
C TYR A 1150 3.59 -11.35 34.29
N TYR A 1151 4.74 -11.68 33.70
CA TYR A 1151 5.89 -10.78 33.55
C TYR A 1151 5.85 -9.99 32.23
N THR A 1152 4.83 -10.22 31.40
CA THR A 1152 4.62 -9.50 30.14
C THR A 1152 3.81 -8.23 30.38
N SER A 1153 4.07 -7.18 29.60
CA SER A 1153 3.30 -5.92 29.69
C SER A 1153 1.81 -6.19 29.40
N PRO A 1154 0.86 -5.76 30.26
CA PRO A 1154 -0.57 -5.96 30.01
C PRO A 1154 -1.05 -5.44 28.64
N GLN A 1155 -0.40 -4.39 28.13
CA GLN A 1155 -0.64 -3.79 26.82
C GLN A 1155 -0.32 -4.71 25.62
N VAL A 1156 0.19 -5.93 25.85
CA VAL A 1156 0.27 -6.97 24.83
C VAL A 1156 -1.11 -7.56 24.53
N PHE A 1157 -1.99 -7.61 25.53
CA PHE A 1157 -3.28 -8.33 25.52
C PHE A 1157 -4.53 -7.44 25.41
N HIS A 1158 -4.38 -6.11 25.45
CA HIS A 1158 -5.49 -5.13 25.36
C HIS A 1158 -5.15 -3.91 24.52
#